data_AF-A0AAU3U926-F1
#
_entry.id   AF-A0AAU3U926-F1
#
_cell.length_a   1.000
_cell.length_b   1.000
_cell.length_c   1.000
_cell.angle_alpha   90.00
_cell.angle_beta   90.00
_cell.angle_gamma   90.00
#
_symmetry.space_group_name_H-M   'P 1'
#
loop_
_entity.id
_entity.type
_entity.pdbx_description
1 polymer ?
#
loop_
_entity_poly.entity_id
_entity_poly.type
_entity_poly.pdbx_seq_one_letter_code
_entity_poly.pdbx_strand_id
1 'polypeptide(L)'
;MPSSAGHHSPSSTGRPAVGRRGFLKTSLGASAGVLAAPTFASWLSAADAKAATAPLAFVDDYRTNLPANRTPETNAVVRALGGFAQIWKTGGAWNSGAPLRPEILRANMRYCIEVTTRRTPAQAKLAFLYDRQHQSYAASGGLGPLTDLYRTGAKAVTSITSAPDGTPATTIDDAVPADAPAGSALGAGSHDSELGKVAELVDTLRGTWASGNPSKYAYLYPRPWRMNEDSQVVDTGRTDALGYPVYDSKVVVAPQLLRQRSTSPADDGGFPSGHTNAFHLASLAYAYAVPERFQELVTRALELSDTRILAGMHSTVDVIGGRIMATALAAATLADPANADLKAAARAQAVAYFTARTGTNTDTLYAYAHSAGPGTDPYADRDANARAVGPRLTYVLTRHGHSEPLTVPKGAEVLLETRLPYLDAAQRREVLRTTALPSGYVLLDGFEQWGRLNLFAAADGYGGFDRDVTVALDAAAGGFGAADSWRNDIDGDGGLTKKGSGSLTLTGHNRYTGGTVVRDGTLVAASSHALGHGDVRVSGGTLRVQHPVQVHGAYVQETSALELTLRSGHEPALKVTRRVLLGSGSVLSLQLDEHKAPTAGSTVRVLSAPHLRGRFDRVELNSDRLRAVPVYTTEGLSVRLLKR
;
A
#
# COMPACT_ATOMS: atom_id res chain seq x y z
N MET A 1 30.93 29.33 46.91
CA MET A 1 30.67 30.78 46.90
C MET A 1 29.29 31.01 46.29
N PRO A 2 28.27 31.21 47.14
CA PRO A 2 26.86 31.29 46.76
C PRO A 2 26.36 32.74 46.72
N SER A 3 25.17 32.96 46.16
CA SER A 3 24.25 34.04 46.54
C SER A 3 22.86 33.64 46.00
N SER A 4 21.86 33.21 46.78
CA SER A 4 21.20 33.76 47.97
C SER A 4 20.26 34.93 47.68
N ALA A 5 18.97 34.69 47.99
CA ALA A 5 17.89 35.59 48.44
C ALA A 5 16.62 35.33 47.60
N GLY A 6 15.47 34.87 48.12
CA GLY A 6 15.01 34.76 49.51
C GLY A 6 13.79 35.65 49.74
N HIS A 7 12.73 35.05 50.32
CA HIS A 7 11.57 35.62 51.04
C HIS A 7 10.27 35.83 50.21
N HIS A 8 9.22 35.00 50.39
CA HIS A 8 8.19 34.87 51.49
C HIS A 8 6.89 35.62 51.09
N SER A 9 5.77 34.93 50.78
CA SER A 9 4.67 34.44 51.65
C SER A 9 3.75 35.55 52.22
N PRO A 10 2.48 35.31 52.65
CA PRO A 10 1.45 34.33 52.24
C PRO A 10 -0.02 34.87 52.22
N SER A 11 -0.92 34.02 51.70
CA SER A 11 -2.35 33.75 52.07
C SER A 11 -3.33 34.85 52.54
N SER A 12 -4.53 34.85 51.94
CA SER A 12 -5.82 34.82 52.67
C SER A 12 -6.96 34.28 51.77
N THR A 13 -7.53 33.11 52.11
CA THR A 13 -8.82 32.88 52.79
C THR A 13 -10.05 32.79 51.88
N GLY A 14 -10.79 31.68 52.02
CA GLY A 14 -12.26 31.74 52.08
C GLY A 14 -13.04 31.11 50.92
N ARG A 15 -13.35 29.82 51.03
CA ARG A 15 -14.57 29.20 50.46
C ARG A 15 -15.64 29.16 51.56
N PRO A 16 -16.94 29.33 51.22
CA PRO A 16 -17.87 28.19 51.19
C PRO A 16 -18.93 28.31 50.05
N ALA A 17 -19.27 27.25 49.30
CA ALA A 17 -20.28 26.20 49.53
C ALA A 17 -21.74 26.54 49.11
N VAL A 18 -22.14 25.96 47.96
CA VAL A 18 -23.42 25.32 47.53
C VAL A 18 -24.80 25.98 47.76
N GLY A 19 -25.60 26.08 46.69
CA GLY A 19 -27.08 26.13 46.73
C GLY A 19 -27.75 25.91 45.36
N ARG A 20 -28.69 24.96 45.27
CA ARG A 20 -29.44 24.51 44.06
C ARG A 20 -30.75 25.31 43.82
N ARG A 21 -31.18 25.29 42.54
CA ARG A 21 -32.53 25.50 41.93
C ARG A 21 -32.85 26.90 41.38
N GLY A 22 -33.24 26.95 40.09
CA GLY A 22 -34.10 28.01 39.55
C GLY A 22 -33.97 28.32 38.05
N PHE A 23 -34.61 27.50 37.21
CA PHE A 23 -35.36 27.89 35.99
C PHE A 23 -34.71 28.61 34.78
N LEU A 24 -34.63 27.84 33.68
CA LEU A 24 -34.81 28.16 32.24
C LEU A 24 -34.77 29.63 31.75
N LYS A 25 -33.86 29.92 30.81
CA LYS A 25 -34.17 30.48 29.46
C LYS A 25 -32.92 30.48 28.54
N THR A 26 -33.04 29.77 27.42
CA THR A 26 -32.47 30.01 26.08
C THR A 26 -31.11 30.71 25.92
N SER A 27 -30.11 29.99 25.42
CA SER A 27 -29.26 30.45 24.30
C SER A 27 -28.45 29.29 23.72
N LEU A 28 -28.75 28.96 22.46
CA LEU A 28 -27.90 28.20 21.55
C LEU A 28 -26.64 29.04 21.26
N GLY A 29 -25.47 28.54 21.63
CA GLY A 29 -24.17 29.12 21.28
C GLY A 29 -23.30 28.07 20.63
N ALA A 30 -23.41 27.93 19.31
CA ALA A 30 -22.53 27.11 18.50
C ALA A 30 -21.10 27.67 18.55
N SER A 31 -20.15 26.87 19.05
CA SER A 31 -18.73 27.16 18.95
C SER A 31 -18.20 26.57 17.64
N ALA A 32 -18.18 27.40 16.58
CA ALA A 32 -17.47 27.09 15.35
C ALA A 32 -15.98 27.34 15.55
N GLY A 33 -15.21 26.26 15.69
CA GLY A 33 -13.75 26.29 15.62
C GLY A 33 -13.34 26.50 14.15
N VAL A 34 -12.82 27.68 13.84
CA VAL A 34 -12.20 27.99 12.55
C VAL A 34 -10.87 27.24 12.46
N LEU A 35 -10.85 26.16 11.68
CA LEU A 35 -9.62 25.57 11.17
C LEU A 35 -9.09 26.50 10.08
N ALA A 36 -7.90 27.07 10.30
CA ALA A 36 -7.21 27.88 9.33
C ALA A 36 -6.82 27.02 8.12
N ALA A 37 -7.56 27.15 7.01
CA ALA A 37 -7.16 26.65 5.71
C ALA A 37 -5.92 27.43 5.22
N PRO A 38 -4.92 26.78 4.60
CA PRO A 38 -3.86 27.51 3.91
C PRO A 38 -4.49 28.36 2.81
N THR A 39 -4.04 29.61 2.76
CA THR A 39 -4.67 30.73 2.08
C THR A 39 -4.72 30.57 0.56
N PHE A 40 -5.94 30.57 0.01
CA PHE A 40 -6.33 30.71 -1.40
C PHE A 40 -5.87 32.03 -2.07
N ALA A 41 -4.96 32.79 -1.46
CA ALA A 41 -4.77 34.21 -1.75
C ALA A 41 -3.84 34.54 -2.93
N SER A 42 -3.17 33.56 -3.55
CA SER A 42 -2.28 33.85 -4.71
C SER A 42 -2.96 33.75 -6.09
N TRP A 43 -4.24 33.37 -6.14
CA TRP A 43 -5.00 33.16 -7.39
C TRP A 43 -6.17 34.13 -7.60
N LEU A 44 -6.44 35.01 -6.63
CA LEU A 44 -7.60 35.91 -6.68
C LEU A 44 -7.21 37.29 -7.22
N SER A 45 -7.30 37.45 -8.53
CA SER A 45 -7.74 38.73 -9.09
C SER A 45 -9.09 38.52 -9.79
N ALA A 46 -10.13 39.04 -9.13
CA ALA A 46 -11.47 39.34 -9.62
C ALA A 46 -12.38 38.18 -10.11
N ALA A 47 -13.29 37.73 -9.25
CA ALA A 47 -14.75 37.74 -9.49
C ALA A 47 -15.51 37.21 -8.25
N ASP A 48 -16.44 38.03 -7.75
CA ASP A 48 -17.60 37.77 -6.88
C ASP A 48 -17.55 36.65 -5.82
N ALA A 49 -17.32 37.09 -4.58
CA ALA A 49 -17.45 36.29 -3.37
C ALA A 49 -18.92 35.98 -3.04
N LYS A 50 -19.48 34.93 -3.65
CA LYS A 50 -20.52 34.12 -3.01
C LYS A 50 -19.81 33.23 -1.98
N ALA A 51 -20.36 33.11 -0.76
CA ALA A 51 -19.81 32.25 0.28
C ALA A 51 -19.54 30.84 -0.28
N ALA A 52 -18.26 30.53 -0.52
CA ALA A 52 -17.87 29.28 -1.17
C ALA A 52 -18.23 28.13 -0.23
N THR A 53 -19.18 27.29 -0.64
CA THR A 53 -19.37 25.98 0.01
C THR A 53 -18.05 25.24 -0.03
N ALA A 54 -17.65 24.62 1.08
CA ALA A 54 -16.43 23.82 1.14
C ALA A 54 -16.43 22.78 0.00
N PRO A 55 -15.29 22.53 -0.66
CA PRO A 55 -15.22 21.57 -1.75
C PRO A 55 -15.65 20.18 -1.26
N LEU A 56 -16.35 19.43 -2.12
CA LEU A 56 -16.72 18.06 -1.85
C LEU A 56 -15.47 17.17 -1.74
N ALA A 57 -15.58 16.06 -1.02
CA ALA A 57 -14.53 15.05 -1.01
C ALA A 57 -14.36 14.49 -2.42
N PHE A 58 -13.11 14.19 -2.83
CA PHE A 58 -12.77 13.75 -4.18
C PHE A 58 -13.69 12.65 -4.72
N VAL A 59 -14.03 11.65 -3.89
CA VAL A 59 -14.88 10.52 -4.31
C VAL A 59 -16.33 10.93 -4.64
N ASP A 60 -16.80 12.07 -4.13
CA ASP A 60 -18.14 12.57 -4.38
C ASP A 60 -18.24 13.43 -5.65
N ASP A 61 -17.12 13.94 -6.17
CA ASP A 61 -17.09 14.85 -7.32
C ASP A 61 -16.00 14.55 -8.37
N TYR A 62 -15.40 13.35 -8.34
CA TYR A 62 -14.32 12.95 -9.27
C TYR A 62 -14.69 13.09 -10.76
N ARG A 63 -15.99 12.98 -11.09
CA ARG A 63 -16.53 13.17 -12.46
C ARG A 63 -16.39 14.61 -12.98
N THR A 64 -15.98 15.55 -12.13
CA THR A 64 -15.60 16.91 -12.55
C THR A 64 -14.29 16.95 -13.33
N ASN A 65 -13.55 15.84 -13.44
CA ASN A 65 -12.30 15.76 -14.21
C ASN A 65 -12.54 15.78 -15.73
N LEU A 66 -12.94 16.94 -16.24
CA LEU A 66 -13.28 17.20 -17.63
C LEU A 66 -12.33 18.25 -18.22
N PRO A 67 -12.03 18.24 -19.54
CA PRO A 67 -11.16 19.23 -20.18
C PRO A 67 -11.61 20.70 -20.02
N ALA A 68 -12.91 20.92 -19.82
CA ALA A 68 -13.49 22.23 -19.57
C ALA A 68 -13.17 22.78 -18.16
N ASN A 69 -12.88 21.90 -17.21
CA ASN A 69 -12.63 22.26 -15.81
C ASN A 69 -11.12 22.24 -15.53
N ARG A 70 -10.54 23.41 -15.30
CA ARG A 70 -9.07 23.59 -15.22
C ARG A 70 -8.59 24.26 -13.93
N THR A 71 -9.46 24.41 -12.93
CA THR A 71 -9.10 25.01 -11.64
C THR A 71 -9.40 24.04 -10.48
N PRO A 72 -8.77 24.19 -9.30
CA PRO A 72 -9.08 23.38 -8.12
C PRO A 72 -10.55 23.44 -7.68
N GLU A 73 -11.23 24.55 -7.95
CA GLU A 73 -12.65 24.76 -7.61
C GLU A 73 -13.59 24.00 -8.56
N THR A 74 -13.15 23.80 -9.81
CA THR A 74 -13.97 23.20 -10.87
C THR A 74 -13.61 21.75 -11.17
N ASN A 75 -12.41 21.29 -10.79
CA ASN A 75 -11.89 19.97 -11.12
C ASN A 75 -11.25 19.29 -9.89
N ALA A 76 -11.82 18.15 -9.49
CA ALA A 76 -11.37 17.37 -8.34
C ALA A 76 -9.91 16.87 -8.47
N VAL A 77 -9.45 16.51 -9.67
CA VAL A 77 -8.07 16.04 -9.88
C VAL A 77 -7.08 17.20 -9.80
N VAL A 78 -7.41 18.36 -10.36
CA VAL A 78 -6.59 19.57 -10.19
C VAL A 78 -6.50 19.94 -8.70
N ARG A 79 -7.59 19.80 -7.95
CA ARG A 79 -7.57 20.00 -6.50
C ARG A 79 -6.69 18.98 -5.76
N ALA A 80 -6.83 17.69 -6.08
CA ALA A 80 -6.03 16.63 -5.47
C ALA A 80 -4.52 16.81 -5.71
N LEU A 81 -4.14 17.37 -6.86
CA LEU A 81 -2.76 17.68 -7.23
C LEU A 81 -2.30 19.08 -6.78
N GLY A 82 -3.13 19.82 -6.04
CA GLY A 82 -2.89 21.20 -5.65
C GLY A 82 -1.56 21.47 -4.92
N GLY A 83 -0.98 20.45 -4.28
CA GLY A 83 0.37 20.55 -3.69
C GLY A 83 1.46 20.97 -4.70
N PHE A 84 1.25 20.71 -6.00
CA PHE A 84 2.18 21.13 -7.06
C PHE A 84 2.29 22.66 -7.18
N ALA A 85 1.23 23.40 -6.88
CA ALA A 85 1.24 24.86 -6.88
C ALA A 85 2.15 25.46 -5.78
N GLN A 86 2.67 24.65 -4.86
CA GLN A 86 3.67 25.07 -3.88
C GLN A 86 5.11 25.01 -4.42
N ILE A 87 5.34 24.26 -5.51
CA ILE A 87 6.68 24.12 -6.12
C ILE A 87 6.78 24.77 -7.50
N TRP A 88 5.67 24.98 -8.19
CA TRP A 88 5.61 25.56 -9.53
C TRP A 88 4.55 26.64 -9.64
N LYS A 89 4.92 27.78 -10.23
CA LYS A 89 4.00 28.84 -10.64
C LYS A 89 3.67 28.65 -12.12
N THR A 90 2.39 28.36 -12.42
CA THR A 90 1.89 28.29 -13.80
C THR A 90 2.05 29.64 -14.51
N GLY A 91 2.59 29.62 -15.73
CA GLY A 91 2.72 30.79 -16.59
C GLY A 91 1.49 31.04 -17.48
N GLY A 92 1.47 32.16 -18.20
CA GLY A 92 0.42 32.45 -19.20
C GLY A 92 0.55 31.63 -20.49
N ALA A 93 1.64 30.89 -20.65
CA ALA A 93 1.94 30.00 -21.77
C ALA A 93 2.69 28.77 -21.28
N TRP A 94 2.77 27.73 -22.12
CA TRP A 94 3.39 26.44 -21.76
C TRP A 94 4.85 26.55 -21.32
N ASN A 95 5.57 27.59 -21.74
CA ASN A 95 6.99 27.82 -21.49
C ASN A 95 7.30 29.00 -20.56
N SER A 96 6.30 29.61 -19.90
CA SER A 96 6.48 30.82 -19.10
C SER A 96 6.24 30.65 -17.59
N GLY A 97 6.11 29.40 -17.12
CA GLY A 97 6.05 29.12 -15.69
C GLY A 97 7.40 29.26 -14.99
N ALA A 98 7.38 29.28 -13.65
CA ALA A 98 8.58 29.51 -12.84
C ALA A 98 8.62 28.62 -11.59
N PRO A 99 9.81 28.18 -11.15
CA PRO A 99 9.98 27.42 -9.91
C PRO A 99 9.68 28.30 -8.69
N LEU A 100 8.87 27.80 -7.75
CA LEU A 100 8.63 28.42 -6.44
C LEU A 100 9.54 27.84 -5.34
N ARG A 101 9.92 26.57 -5.50
CA ARG A 101 10.87 25.84 -4.65
C ARG A 101 12.00 25.27 -5.50
N PRO A 102 12.96 26.12 -5.91
CA PRO A 102 13.99 25.74 -6.89
C PRO A 102 14.90 24.60 -6.39
N GLU A 103 15.05 24.40 -5.08
CA GLU A 103 15.77 23.27 -4.51
C GLU A 103 15.13 21.91 -4.87
N ILE A 104 13.80 21.80 -4.82
CA ILE A 104 13.07 20.56 -5.15
C ILE A 104 13.09 20.32 -6.66
N LEU A 105 12.83 21.37 -7.44
CA LEU A 105 12.79 21.25 -8.91
C LEU A 105 14.16 21.03 -9.53
N ARG A 106 15.24 21.60 -8.96
CA ARG A 106 16.62 21.24 -9.36
C ARG A 106 16.95 19.80 -9.01
N ALA A 107 16.57 19.30 -7.82
CA ALA A 107 16.76 17.90 -7.48
C ALA A 107 16.01 16.97 -8.46
N ASN A 108 14.78 17.32 -8.83
CA ASN A 108 13.99 16.64 -9.85
C ASN A 108 14.70 16.60 -11.22
N MET A 109 15.22 17.73 -11.70
CA MET A 109 15.93 17.79 -12.98
C MET A 109 17.27 17.06 -12.95
N ARG A 110 18.05 17.20 -11.87
CA ARG A 110 19.31 16.46 -11.66
C ARG A 110 19.10 14.95 -11.68
N TYR A 111 18.06 14.47 -11.01
CA TYR A 111 17.70 13.05 -11.05
C TYR A 111 17.42 12.58 -12.49
N CYS A 112 16.64 13.35 -13.27
CA CYS A 112 16.36 13.01 -14.66
C CYS A 112 17.63 13.00 -15.52
N ILE A 113 18.51 13.98 -15.35
CA ILE A 113 19.79 14.07 -16.06
C ILE A 113 20.66 12.85 -15.72
N GLU A 114 20.82 12.54 -14.43
CA GLU A 114 21.61 11.40 -13.97
C GLU A 114 21.08 10.08 -14.55
N VAL A 115 19.78 9.82 -14.38
CA VAL A 115 19.15 8.58 -14.83
C VAL A 115 19.26 8.44 -16.36
N THR A 116 18.96 9.49 -17.12
CA THR A 116 18.97 9.40 -18.59
C THR A 116 20.37 9.33 -19.20
N THR A 117 21.37 9.94 -18.57
CA THR A 117 22.76 9.91 -19.05
C THR A 117 23.51 8.63 -18.67
N ARG A 118 23.13 7.98 -17.56
CA ARG A 118 23.72 6.70 -17.13
C ARG A 118 22.98 5.46 -17.63
N ARG A 119 21.79 5.63 -18.21
CA ARG A 119 20.94 4.54 -18.71
C ARG A 119 21.69 3.67 -19.72
N THR A 120 21.64 2.36 -19.51
CA THR A 120 22.19 1.37 -20.45
C THR A 120 21.32 1.24 -21.71
N PRO A 121 21.86 0.71 -22.83
CA PRO A 121 21.05 0.40 -24.02
C PRO A 121 19.88 -0.55 -23.74
N ALA A 122 20.08 -1.54 -22.85
CA ALA A 122 19.02 -2.48 -22.45
C ALA A 122 17.88 -1.76 -21.71
N GLN A 123 18.19 -0.84 -20.79
CA GLN A 123 17.18 -0.02 -20.13
C GLN A 123 16.45 0.92 -21.10
N ALA A 124 17.13 1.45 -22.12
CA ALA A 124 16.48 2.26 -23.15
C ALA A 124 15.45 1.44 -23.95
N LYS A 125 15.81 0.21 -24.32
CA LYS A 125 14.90 -0.74 -24.98
C LYS A 125 13.72 -1.14 -24.09
N LEU A 126 13.97 -1.40 -22.81
CA LEU A 126 12.91 -1.69 -21.83
C LEU A 126 11.93 -0.53 -21.68
N ALA A 127 12.45 0.70 -21.58
CA ALA A 127 11.63 1.90 -21.50
C ALA A 127 10.79 2.09 -22.77
N PHE A 128 11.33 1.79 -23.95
CA PHE A 128 10.56 1.78 -25.20
C PHE A 128 9.40 0.76 -25.14
N LEU A 129 9.67 -0.48 -24.73
CA LEU A 129 8.65 -1.53 -24.67
C LEU A 129 7.44 -1.09 -23.87
N TYR A 130 7.64 -0.61 -22.64
CA TYR A 130 6.52 -0.22 -21.78
C TYR A 130 5.94 1.15 -22.12
N ASP A 131 6.68 2.00 -22.81
CA ASP A 131 6.12 3.23 -23.37
C ASP A 131 5.11 2.93 -24.50
N ARG A 132 5.38 1.88 -25.28
CA ARG A 132 4.61 1.56 -26.48
C ARG A 132 3.58 0.47 -26.31
N GLN A 133 3.79 -0.50 -25.42
CA GLN A 133 2.75 -1.43 -25.03
C GLN A 133 1.56 -0.67 -24.41
N HIS A 134 0.34 -1.15 -24.69
CA HIS A 134 -0.81 -0.66 -23.95
C HIS A 134 -0.63 -0.87 -22.43
N GLN A 135 -0.97 0.14 -21.64
CA GLN A 135 -0.55 0.20 -20.22
C GLN A 135 -1.19 -0.90 -19.37
N SER A 136 -2.45 -1.28 -19.65
CA SER A 136 -3.11 -2.41 -19.00
C SER A 136 -2.41 -3.74 -19.30
N TYR A 137 -1.94 -3.94 -20.54
CA TYR A 137 -1.22 -5.15 -20.91
C TYR A 137 0.13 -5.24 -20.17
N ALA A 138 0.86 -4.12 -20.10
CA ALA A 138 2.12 -4.04 -19.36
C ALA A 138 1.94 -4.25 -17.85
N ALA A 139 0.82 -3.77 -17.28
CA ALA A 139 0.46 -3.92 -15.87
C ALA A 139 0.11 -5.38 -15.51
N SER A 140 -0.53 -6.14 -16.42
CA SER A 140 -0.84 -7.57 -16.21
C SER A 140 0.38 -8.45 -15.90
N GLY A 141 1.59 -7.97 -16.22
CA GLY A 141 2.84 -8.64 -15.84
C GLY A 141 3.09 -8.75 -14.33
N GLY A 142 2.39 -7.95 -13.50
CA GLY A 142 2.46 -8.10 -12.03
C GLY A 142 1.72 -9.32 -11.48
N LEU A 143 0.92 -10.00 -12.32
CA LEU A 143 0.21 -11.24 -11.96
C LEU A 143 1.17 -12.45 -11.82
N GLY A 144 2.44 -12.32 -12.20
CA GLY A 144 3.46 -13.34 -12.01
C GLY A 144 3.08 -14.67 -12.68
N PRO A 145 3.04 -15.80 -11.95
CA PRO A 145 2.58 -17.09 -12.48
C PRO A 145 1.20 -17.07 -13.16
N LEU A 146 0.35 -16.09 -12.82
CA LEU A 146 -0.99 -15.96 -13.41
C LEU A 146 -1.02 -15.10 -14.68
N THR A 147 0.08 -14.46 -15.08
CA THR A 147 0.11 -13.50 -16.21
C THR A 147 -0.30 -14.13 -17.54
N ASP A 148 0.27 -15.28 -17.91
CA ASP A 148 -0.04 -15.91 -19.20
C ASP A 148 -1.47 -16.47 -19.22
N LEU A 149 -1.91 -17.06 -18.10
CA LEU A 149 -3.31 -17.48 -17.93
C LEU A 149 -4.27 -16.31 -18.09
N TYR A 150 -3.97 -15.17 -17.49
CA TYR A 150 -4.77 -13.95 -17.65
C TYR A 150 -4.81 -13.52 -19.12
N ARG A 151 -3.66 -13.38 -19.77
CA ARG A 151 -3.58 -12.89 -21.16
C ARG A 151 -4.32 -13.80 -22.13
N THR A 152 -4.21 -15.12 -21.97
CA THR A 152 -4.98 -16.08 -22.75
C THR A 152 -6.48 -16.00 -22.45
N GLY A 153 -6.87 -16.04 -21.17
CA GLY A 153 -8.28 -16.01 -20.76
C GLY A 153 -9.00 -14.70 -21.08
N ALA A 154 -8.28 -13.59 -21.04
CA ALA A 154 -8.77 -12.26 -21.39
C ALA A 154 -8.67 -11.97 -22.90
N LYS A 155 -7.98 -12.82 -23.67
CA LYS A 155 -7.55 -12.53 -25.05
C LYS A 155 -6.84 -11.17 -25.18
N ALA A 156 -6.01 -10.85 -24.19
CA ALA A 156 -5.23 -9.62 -24.16
C ALA A 156 -3.93 -9.81 -24.96
N VAL A 157 -3.71 -8.95 -25.95
CA VAL A 157 -2.56 -9.05 -26.87
C VAL A 157 -1.83 -7.72 -27.01
N THR A 158 -0.61 -7.79 -27.52
CA THR A 158 0.19 -6.63 -27.93
C THR A 158 1.03 -6.99 -29.15
N SER A 159 1.22 -6.03 -30.05
CA SER A 159 2.21 -6.11 -31.14
C SER A 159 3.62 -5.73 -30.69
N ILE A 160 3.74 -5.03 -29.55
CA ILE A 160 5.01 -4.50 -29.06
C ILE A 160 5.72 -5.58 -28.22
N THR A 161 6.47 -6.45 -28.88
CA THR A 161 7.21 -7.56 -28.24
C THR A 161 8.72 -7.33 -28.19
N SER A 162 9.23 -6.38 -28.97
CA SER A 162 10.65 -6.02 -29.02
C SER A 162 10.85 -4.52 -29.22
N ALA A 163 12.05 -4.03 -28.94
CA ALA A 163 12.44 -2.65 -29.16
C ALA A 163 13.45 -2.53 -30.31
N PRO A 164 13.39 -1.48 -31.14
CA PRO A 164 14.38 -1.25 -32.19
C PRO A 164 15.78 -0.97 -31.61
N ASP A 165 16.83 -1.25 -32.39
CA ASP A 165 18.22 -1.03 -31.97
C ASP A 165 18.60 0.46 -31.87
N GLY A 166 17.84 1.34 -32.52
CA GLY A 166 18.02 2.78 -32.46
C GLY A 166 16.71 3.52 -32.71
N THR A 167 16.79 4.73 -33.28
CA THR A 167 15.59 5.51 -33.60
C THR A 167 14.84 4.89 -34.78
N PRO A 168 13.55 4.52 -34.60
CA PRO A 168 12.75 4.01 -35.71
C PRO A 168 12.53 5.10 -36.78
N ALA A 169 12.21 4.67 -38.01
CA ALA A 169 11.95 5.59 -39.12
C ALA A 169 10.70 6.45 -38.88
N THR A 170 9.68 5.88 -38.22
CA THR A 170 8.39 6.51 -37.93
C THR A 170 8.02 6.34 -36.46
N THR A 171 6.90 6.93 -36.04
CA THR A 171 6.23 6.51 -34.81
C THR A 171 5.83 5.03 -34.94
N ILE A 172 5.85 4.36 -33.80
CA ILE A 172 5.40 2.99 -33.59
C ILE A 172 4.28 3.05 -32.56
N ASP A 173 3.15 2.45 -32.88
CA ASP A 173 1.99 2.32 -32.00
C ASP A 173 1.65 0.84 -31.82
N ASP A 174 1.01 0.52 -30.70
CA ASP A 174 0.51 -0.83 -30.47
C ASP A 174 -0.71 -1.12 -31.36
N ALA A 175 -0.80 -2.35 -31.84
CA ALA A 175 -1.91 -2.86 -32.62
C ALA A 175 -2.22 -4.30 -32.20
N VAL A 176 -3.45 -4.74 -32.46
CA VAL A 176 -3.79 -6.17 -32.38
C VAL A 176 -2.96 -6.90 -33.44
N PRO A 177 -2.13 -7.90 -33.08
CA PRO A 177 -1.37 -8.67 -34.06
C PRO A 177 -2.28 -9.33 -35.10
N ALA A 178 -1.85 -9.38 -36.36
CA ALA A 178 -2.66 -9.94 -37.46
C ALA A 178 -2.97 -11.43 -37.26
N ASP A 179 -2.10 -12.14 -36.54
CA ASP A 179 -2.20 -13.56 -36.18
C ASP A 179 -2.86 -13.78 -34.80
N ALA A 180 -3.35 -12.72 -34.15
CA ALA A 180 -4.01 -12.85 -32.85
C ALA A 180 -5.30 -13.68 -32.96
N PRO A 181 -5.64 -14.48 -31.92
CA PRO A 181 -6.89 -15.23 -31.90
C PRO A 181 -8.12 -14.34 -32.11
N ALA A 182 -9.16 -14.86 -32.76
CA ALA A 182 -10.38 -14.11 -33.03
C ALA A 182 -11.02 -13.54 -31.74
N GLY A 183 -11.37 -12.25 -31.79
CA GLY A 183 -11.91 -11.49 -30.67
C GLY A 183 -10.87 -11.05 -29.63
N SER A 184 -9.57 -11.10 -29.96
CA SER A 184 -8.53 -10.50 -29.12
C SER A 184 -8.58 -8.98 -29.16
N ALA A 185 -8.16 -8.35 -28.06
CA ALA A 185 -8.11 -6.90 -27.93
C ALA A 185 -6.80 -6.46 -27.28
N LEU A 186 -6.42 -5.21 -27.56
CA LEU A 186 -5.32 -4.55 -26.85
C LEU A 186 -5.66 -4.37 -25.37
N GLY A 187 -4.64 -4.08 -24.59
CA GLY A 187 -4.82 -3.64 -23.21
C GLY A 187 -5.23 -4.72 -22.25
N ALA A 188 -6.39 -4.55 -21.60
CA ALA A 188 -6.87 -5.53 -20.63
C ALA A 188 -7.50 -6.76 -21.32
N GLY A 189 -7.67 -6.73 -22.64
CA GLY A 189 -8.29 -7.81 -23.39
C GLY A 189 -9.78 -7.56 -23.64
N SER A 190 -10.45 -8.58 -24.18
CA SER A 190 -11.81 -8.48 -24.67
C SER A 190 -12.84 -8.65 -23.55
N HIS A 191 -13.89 -7.83 -23.56
CA HIS A 191 -14.99 -7.93 -22.58
C HIS A 191 -15.88 -9.17 -22.81
N ASP A 192 -15.80 -9.79 -24.00
CA ASP A 192 -16.51 -11.04 -24.34
C ASP A 192 -15.70 -12.30 -24.01
N SER A 193 -14.55 -12.16 -23.36
CA SER A 193 -13.65 -13.26 -23.02
C SER A 193 -14.01 -13.94 -21.69
N GLU A 194 -13.34 -15.06 -21.36
CA GLU A 194 -13.53 -15.76 -20.07
C GLU A 194 -13.17 -14.90 -18.86
N LEU A 195 -12.35 -13.86 -19.06
CA LEU A 195 -11.98 -12.86 -18.06
C LEU A 195 -12.50 -11.45 -18.41
N GLY A 196 -13.58 -11.38 -19.20
CA GLY A 196 -14.13 -10.15 -19.72
C GLY A 196 -14.57 -9.14 -18.66
N LYS A 197 -15.04 -9.57 -17.49
CA LYS A 197 -15.38 -8.67 -16.37
C LYS A 197 -14.17 -8.07 -15.69
N VAL A 198 -13.05 -8.80 -15.65
CA VAL A 198 -11.78 -8.23 -15.20
C VAL A 198 -11.29 -7.17 -16.20
N ALA A 199 -11.38 -7.45 -17.50
CA ALA A 199 -11.03 -6.48 -18.54
C ALA A 199 -11.93 -5.22 -18.47
N GLU A 200 -13.24 -5.40 -18.34
CA GLU A 200 -14.23 -4.33 -18.19
C GLU A 200 -13.97 -3.47 -16.93
N LEU A 201 -13.61 -4.10 -15.79
CA LEU A 201 -13.23 -3.37 -14.58
C LEU A 201 -11.98 -2.50 -14.80
N VAL A 202 -10.94 -3.05 -15.42
CA VAL A 202 -9.70 -2.31 -15.73
C VAL A 202 -9.99 -1.11 -16.62
N ASP A 203 -10.79 -1.30 -17.68
CA ASP A 203 -11.15 -0.22 -18.59
C ASP A 203 -12.08 0.81 -17.94
N THR A 204 -12.94 0.39 -17.00
CA THR A 204 -13.79 1.29 -16.20
C THR A 204 -12.94 2.21 -15.33
N LEU A 205 -11.94 1.69 -14.62
CA LEU A 205 -11.00 2.52 -13.84
C LEU A 205 -10.17 3.45 -14.72
N ARG A 206 -9.86 3.02 -15.95
CA ARG A 206 -9.15 3.82 -16.95
C ARG A 206 -10.06 4.70 -17.82
N GLY A 207 -11.35 4.73 -17.52
CA GLY A 207 -12.40 5.26 -18.39
C GLY A 207 -12.47 6.79 -18.43
N THR A 208 -13.67 7.29 -18.75
CA THR A 208 -13.95 8.69 -19.12
C THR A 208 -13.34 9.75 -18.19
N TRP A 209 -13.33 9.49 -16.88
CA TRP A 209 -12.93 10.48 -15.87
C TRP A 209 -11.44 10.38 -15.49
N ALA A 210 -10.68 9.50 -16.12
CA ALA A 210 -9.31 9.17 -15.73
C ALA A 210 -8.23 9.98 -16.47
N SER A 211 -8.59 10.92 -17.34
CA SER A 211 -7.62 11.66 -18.16
C SER A 211 -6.76 12.62 -17.33
N GLY A 212 -5.45 12.63 -17.58
CA GLY A 212 -4.51 13.59 -16.96
C GLY A 212 -4.47 14.95 -17.67
N ASN A 213 -5.08 15.07 -18.86
CA ASN A 213 -5.00 16.27 -19.68
C ASN A 213 -5.56 17.53 -19.00
N PRO A 214 -6.70 17.49 -18.27
CA PRO A 214 -7.20 18.67 -17.57
C PRO A 214 -6.16 19.28 -16.62
N SER A 215 -5.41 18.43 -15.90
CA SER A 215 -4.33 18.88 -15.03
C SER A 215 -3.10 19.37 -15.79
N LYS A 216 -2.75 18.73 -16.92
CA LYS A 216 -1.66 19.25 -17.79
C LYS A 216 -1.94 20.68 -18.27
N TYR A 217 -3.19 20.97 -18.64
CA TYR A 217 -3.60 22.32 -19.05
C TYR A 217 -3.69 23.30 -17.88
N ALA A 218 -3.95 22.84 -16.66
CA ALA A 218 -3.99 23.67 -15.47
C ALA A 218 -2.59 24.09 -14.97
N TYR A 219 -1.61 23.17 -15.04
CA TYR A 219 -0.27 23.40 -14.50
C TYR A 219 0.75 23.85 -15.54
N LEU A 220 0.53 23.54 -16.82
CA LEU A 220 1.41 23.90 -17.95
C LEU A 220 2.89 23.62 -17.66
N TYR A 221 3.19 22.53 -16.95
CA TYR A 221 4.55 22.15 -16.60
C TYR A 221 5.18 21.39 -17.78
N PRO A 222 6.33 21.84 -18.34
CA PRO A 222 6.94 21.21 -19.50
C PRO A 222 7.50 19.80 -19.24
N ARG A 223 7.75 19.05 -20.32
CA ARG A 223 8.53 17.81 -20.29
C ARG A 223 9.98 18.09 -19.87
N PRO A 224 10.67 17.17 -19.17
CA PRO A 224 12.02 17.41 -18.68
C PRO A 224 13.06 17.65 -19.78
N TRP A 225 12.91 17.02 -20.95
CA TRP A 225 13.80 17.25 -22.11
C TRP A 225 13.64 18.64 -22.76
N ARG A 226 12.66 19.45 -22.34
CA ARG A 226 12.50 20.86 -22.74
C ARG A 226 13.04 21.85 -21.70
N MET A 227 13.56 21.37 -20.58
CA MET A 227 13.97 22.22 -19.46
C MET A 227 15.43 22.04 -19.07
N ASN A 228 16.07 23.14 -18.66
CA ASN A 228 17.40 23.11 -18.05
C ASN A 228 17.34 22.63 -16.58
N GLU A 229 18.48 22.61 -15.91
CA GLU A 229 18.59 22.17 -14.52
C GLU A 229 17.74 23.01 -13.55
N ASP A 230 17.53 24.28 -13.86
CA ASP A 230 16.74 25.24 -13.07
C ASP A 230 15.23 25.20 -13.41
N SER A 231 14.79 24.20 -14.17
CA SER A 231 13.40 24.04 -14.65
C SER A 231 12.90 25.21 -15.50
N GLN A 232 13.80 25.81 -16.29
CA GLN A 232 13.47 26.85 -17.27
C GLN A 232 13.45 26.28 -18.68
N VAL A 233 12.52 26.76 -19.51
CA VAL A 233 12.51 26.46 -20.95
C VAL A 233 13.35 27.51 -21.67
N VAL A 234 14.53 27.12 -22.14
CA VAL A 234 15.42 27.98 -22.92
C VAL A 234 15.55 27.40 -24.32
N ASP A 235 14.92 28.04 -25.31
CA ASP A 235 15.01 27.65 -26.71
C ASP A 235 16.39 28.01 -27.28
N THR A 236 17.04 27.07 -27.96
CA THR A 236 18.35 27.32 -28.59
C THR A 236 18.24 27.88 -30.01
N GLY A 237 17.02 27.98 -30.56
CA GLY A 237 16.76 28.34 -31.95
C GLY A 237 17.12 27.26 -32.96
N ARG A 238 17.58 26.08 -32.49
CA ARG A 238 17.98 24.95 -33.33
C ARG A 238 16.89 23.89 -33.39
N THR A 239 16.92 23.15 -34.49
CA THR A 239 16.10 21.96 -34.71
C THR A 239 17.02 20.75 -34.88
N ASP A 240 16.66 19.61 -34.29
CA ASP A 240 17.42 18.38 -34.48
C ASP A 240 17.17 17.74 -35.86
N ALA A 241 17.92 16.68 -36.18
CA ALA A 241 17.83 15.98 -37.46
C ALA A 241 16.45 15.36 -37.75
N LEU A 242 15.57 15.28 -36.74
CA LEU A 242 14.22 14.73 -36.85
C LEU A 242 13.15 15.84 -36.91
N GLY A 243 13.54 17.12 -36.90
CA GLY A 243 12.61 18.24 -36.99
C GLY A 243 12.10 18.75 -35.64
N TYR A 244 12.67 18.31 -34.51
CA TYR A 244 12.22 18.77 -33.18
C TYR A 244 13.05 19.96 -32.66
N PRO A 245 12.41 20.97 -32.05
CA PRO A 245 13.12 22.04 -31.37
C PRO A 245 14.07 21.51 -30.30
N VAL A 246 15.26 22.12 -30.23
CA VAL A 246 16.29 21.81 -29.24
C VAL A 246 16.31 22.88 -28.17
N TYR A 247 16.11 22.45 -26.93
CA TYR A 247 16.17 23.29 -25.74
C TYR A 247 17.51 23.12 -25.02
N ASP A 248 17.88 24.07 -24.17
CA ASP A 248 18.94 23.88 -23.18
C ASP A 248 18.47 22.84 -22.15
N SER A 249 18.70 21.58 -22.43
CA SER A 249 18.38 20.47 -21.53
C SER A 249 19.45 19.41 -21.61
N LYS A 250 19.85 18.91 -20.43
CA LYS A 250 20.78 17.78 -20.30
C LYS A 250 20.05 16.44 -20.19
N VAL A 251 18.71 16.42 -20.24
CA VAL A 251 17.91 15.20 -20.18
C VAL A 251 17.90 14.53 -21.55
N VAL A 252 18.26 13.25 -21.59
CA VAL A 252 18.42 12.51 -22.85
C VAL A 252 17.26 11.53 -23.07
N VAL A 253 16.43 11.82 -24.06
CA VAL A 253 15.34 10.91 -24.48
C VAL A 253 15.93 9.61 -25.07
N ALA A 254 15.34 8.47 -24.75
CA ALA A 254 15.77 7.19 -25.29
C ALA A 254 15.76 7.20 -26.83
N PRO A 255 16.81 6.71 -27.53
CA PRO A 255 16.90 6.77 -28.99
C PRO A 255 15.67 6.20 -29.70
N GLN A 256 15.15 5.08 -29.20
CA GLN A 256 13.97 4.39 -29.73
C GLN A 256 12.69 5.23 -29.66
N LEU A 257 12.67 6.26 -28.80
CA LEU A 257 11.52 7.11 -28.53
C LEU A 257 11.66 8.52 -29.10
N LEU A 258 12.74 8.86 -29.81
CA LEU A 258 12.94 10.22 -30.33
C LEU A 258 11.83 10.67 -31.30
N ARG A 259 11.28 9.75 -32.11
CA ARG A 259 10.12 9.98 -33.00
C ARG A 259 8.78 10.07 -32.26
N GLN A 260 8.76 9.70 -30.98
CA GLN A 260 7.56 9.69 -30.14
C GLN A 260 7.37 11.00 -29.36
N ARG A 261 8.29 11.96 -29.53
CA ARG A 261 8.14 13.31 -29.00
C ARG A 261 7.03 14.03 -29.76
N SER A 262 6.28 14.87 -29.05
CA SER A 262 5.32 15.78 -29.65
C SER A 262 6.01 16.98 -30.28
N THR A 263 5.54 17.38 -31.46
CA THR A 263 5.88 18.65 -32.12
C THR A 263 5.01 19.83 -31.65
N SER A 264 3.97 19.58 -30.85
CA SER A 264 3.16 20.60 -30.17
C SER A 264 3.46 20.60 -28.66
N PRO A 265 4.32 21.50 -28.16
CA PRO A 265 4.65 21.57 -26.74
C PRO A 265 3.48 22.00 -25.85
N ALA A 266 2.56 22.82 -26.38
CA ALA A 266 1.41 23.33 -25.64
C ALA A 266 0.43 22.22 -25.23
N ASP A 267 0.34 21.16 -26.04
CA ASP A 267 -0.51 20.00 -25.78
C ASP A 267 0.24 18.86 -25.08
N ASP A 268 1.54 19.04 -24.81
CA ASP A 268 2.45 18.00 -24.35
C ASP A 268 3.13 18.36 -23.02
N GLY A 269 2.29 18.60 -22.00
CA GLY A 269 2.73 18.82 -20.62
C GLY A 269 3.32 17.57 -19.94
N GLY A 270 4.27 17.79 -19.04
CA GLY A 270 4.88 16.80 -18.17
C GLY A 270 4.01 16.40 -16.97
N PHE A 271 3.48 17.37 -16.23
CA PHE A 271 2.76 17.11 -14.97
C PHE A 271 1.23 17.11 -15.14
N PRO A 272 0.51 16.09 -14.65
CA PRO A 272 1.01 14.80 -14.17
C PRO A 272 1.32 13.84 -15.34
N SER A 273 2.03 12.75 -15.06
CA SER A 273 2.24 11.68 -16.04
C SER A 273 0.98 10.85 -16.26
N GLY A 274 0.41 10.96 -17.47
CA GLY A 274 -0.74 10.15 -17.90
C GLY A 274 -0.43 8.65 -18.02
N HIS A 275 0.79 8.29 -18.44
CA HIS A 275 1.24 6.89 -18.50
C HIS A 275 1.32 6.26 -17.10
N THR A 276 1.94 6.97 -16.15
CA THR A 276 1.96 6.54 -14.75
C THR A 276 0.56 6.38 -14.20
N ASN A 277 -0.33 7.35 -14.46
CA ASN A 277 -1.72 7.25 -14.04
C ASN A 277 -2.39 5.97 -14.60
N ALA A 278 -2.23 5.68 -15.88
CA ALA A 278 -2.79 4.49 -16.51
C ALA A 278 -2.20 3.17 -15.97
N PHE A 279 -0.89 3.11 -15.70
CA PHE A 279 -0.26 1.93 -15.08
C PHE A 279 -0.82 1.67 -13.69
N HIS A 280 -0.92 2.70 -12.86
CA HIS A 280 -1.45 2.57 -11.50
C HIS A 280 -2.94 2.19 -11.49
N LEU A 281 -3.77 2.81 -12.34
CA LEU A 281 -5.19 2.46 -12.45
C LEU A 281 -5.39 1.00 -12.87
N ALA A 282 -4.65 0.53 -13.89
CA ALA A 282 -4.71 -0.86 -14.31
C ALA A 282 -4.24 -1.82 -13.22
N SER A 283 -3.08 -1.55 -12.60
CA SER A 283 -2.56 -2.39 -11.51
C SER A 283 -3.52 -2.44 -10.32
N LEU A 284 -4.17 -1.34 -9.96
CA LEU A 284 -5.14 -1.31 -8.85
C LEU A 284 -6.45 -2.04 -9.20
N ALA A 285 -6.91 -1.97 -10.45
CA ALA A 285 -8.02 -2.79 -10.93
C ALA A 285 -7.68 -4.30 -10.86
N TYR A 286 -6.49 -4.68 -11.32
CA TYR A 286 -6.00 -6.05 -11.20
C TYR A 286 -5.84 -6.48 -9.75
N ALA A 287 -5.33 -5.62 -8.89
CA ALA A 287 -5.12 -5.92 -7.48
C ALA A 287 -6.45 -6.07 -6.74
N TYR A 288 -7.50 -5.37 -7.19
CA TYR A 288 -8.85 -5.56 -6.69
C TYR A 288 -9.44 -6.92 -7.11
N ALA A 289 -9.30 -7.29 -8.39
CA ALA A 289 -9.81 -8.58 -8.90
C ALA A 289 -8.99 -9.80 -8.45
N VAL A 290 -7.67 -9.62 -8.29
CA VAL A 290 -6.68 -10.65 -7.95
C VAL A 290 -5.78 -10.18 -6.79
N PRO A 291 -6.33 -9.91 -5.58
CA PRO A 291 -5.57 -9.54 -4.38
C PRO A 291 -4.49 -10.55 -3.98
N GLU A 292 -4.51 -11.77 -4.52
CA GLU A 292 -3.43 -12.73 -4.38
C GLU A 292 -2.10 -12.20 -4.93
N ARG A 293 -2.09 -11.14 -5.76
CA ARG A 293 -0.90 -10.48 -6.31
C ARG A 293 -0.86 -8.98 -6.02
N PHE A 294 -1.52 -8.54 -4.94
CA PHE A 294 -1.73 -7.12 -4.65
C PHE A 294 -0.42 -6.33 -4.57
N GLN A 295 0.55 -6.80 -3.79
CA GLN A 295 1.81 -6.09 -3.54
C GLN A 295 2.70 -6.05 -4.79
N GLU A 296 2.68 -7.12 -5.58
CA GLU A 296 3.44 -7.25 -6.82
C GLU A 296 2.88 -6.34 -7.90
N LEU A 297 1.55 -6.19 -7.98
CA LEU A 297 0.90 -5.23 -8.89
C LEU A 297 1.18 -3.77 -8.50
N VAL A 298 1.21 -3.45 -7.20
CA VAL A 298 1.63 -2.13 -6.70
C VAL A 298 3.11 -1.86 -7.04
N THR A 299 3.98 -2.85 -6.84
CA THR A 299 5.40 -2.77 -7.17
C THR A 299 5.59 -2.57 -8.67
N ARG A 300 4.90 -3.36 -9.49
CA ARG A 300 4.89 -3.29 -10.95
C ARG A 300 4.49 -1.91 -11.44
N ALA A 301 3.45 -1.30 -10.87
CA ALA A 301 3.00 0.04 -11.25
C ALA A 301 4.10 1.10 -11.05
N LEU A 302 4.82 1.02 -9.93
CA LEU A 302 5.92 1.93 -9.61
C LEU A 302 7.12 1.74 -10.55
N GLU A 303 7.49 0.50 -10.88
CA GLU A 303 8.56 0.21 -11.84
C GLU A 303 8.23 0.65 -13.26
N LEU A 304 7.02 0.36 -13.73
CA LEU A 304 6.51 0.85 -15.02
C LEU A 304 6.56 2.37 -15.07
N SER A 305 6.23 3.04 -13.97
CA SER A 305 6.29 4.49 -13.86
C SER A 305 7.73 5.03 -13.84
N ASP A 306 8.67 4.31 -13.25
CA ASP A 306 10.09 4.65 -13.26
C ASP A 306 10.67 4.59 -14.69
N THR A 307 10.15 3.69 -15.53
CA THR A 307 10.56 3.63 -16.95
C THR A 307 10.25 4.92 -17.72
N ARG A 308 9.31 5.75 -17.23
CA ARG A 308 8.99 7.06 -17.82
C ARG A 308 10.10 8.07 -17.63
N ILE A 309 10.79 7.98 -16.50
CA ILE A 309 11.95 8.81 -16.16
C ILE A 309 13.18 8.27 -16.88
N LEU A 310 13.38 6.94 -16.87
CA LEU A 310 14.41 6.29 -17.68
C LEU A 310 14.28 6.67 -19.16
N ALA A 311 13.09 6.74 -19.72
CA ALA A 311 12.87 7.16 -21.10
C ALA A 311 13.28 8.62 -21.39
N GLY A 312 13.43 9.47 -20.37
CA GLY A 312 13.55 10.92 -20.49
C GLY A 312 12.24 11.64 -20.80
N MET A 313 11.10 10.94 -20.72
CA MET A 313 9.78 11.45 -21.12
C MET A 313 9.01 12.14 -20.00
N HIS A 314 9.32 11.81 -18.74
CA HIS A 314 8.71 12.40 -17.56
C HIS A 314 9.75 12.56 -16.45
N SER A 315 9.47 13.48 -15.54
CA SER A 315 10.28 13.73 -14.36
C SER A 315 9.70 13.05 -13.11
N THR A 316 10.45 13.06 -12.00
CA THR A 316 10.01 12.43 -10.75
C THR A 316 8.70 13.05 -10.23
N VAL A 317 8.54 14.37 -10.34
CA VAL A 317 7.31 15.05 -9.90
C VAL A 317 6.11 14.71 -10.79
N ASP A 318 6.33 14.49 -12.09
CA ASP A 318 5.27 14.05 -13.02
C ASP A 318 4.75 12.66 -12.63
N VAL A 319 5.67 11.76 -12.31
CA VAL A 319 5.37 10.37 -11.90
C VAL A 319 4.66 10.36 -10.54
N ILE A 320 5.13 11.16 -9.56
CA ILE A 320 4.46 11.29 -8.27
C ILE A 320 3.03 11.82 -8.46
N GLY A 321 2.84 12.86 -9.28
CA GLY A 321 1.52 13.39 -9.61
C GLY A 321 0.60 12.35 -10.26
N GLY A 322 1.12 11.57 -11.22
CA GLY A 322 0.37 10.48 -11.86
C GLY A 322 -0.08 9.41 -10.86
N ARG A 323 0.75 9.05 -9.88
CA ARG A 323 0.42 8.09 -8.82
C ARG A 323 -0.67 8.61 -7.88
N ILE A 324 -0.54 9.86 -7.43
CA ILE A 324 -1.53 10.52 -6.55
C ILE A 324 -2.91 10.51 -7.22
N MET A 325 -2.95 10.99 -8.46
CA MET A 325 -4.16 11.04 -9.28
C MET A 325 -4.79 9.65 -9.46
N ALA A 326 -3.99 8.65 -9.84
CA ALA A 326 -4.50 7.29 -10.04
C ALA A 326 -5.05 6.66 -8.76
N THR A 327 -4.43 6.94 -7.61
CA THR A 327 -4.86 6.38 -6.33
C THR A 327 -6.23 6.95 -5.92
N ALA A 328 -6.41 8.26 -6.08
CA ALA A 328 -7.69 8.94 -5.82
C ALA A 328 -8.79 8.45 -6.78
N LEU A 329 -8.49 8.38 -8.08
CA LEU A 329 -9.44 7.91 -9.10
C LEU A 329 -9.82 6.44 -8.92
N ALA A 330 -8.86 5.55 -8.65
CA ALA A 330 -9.14 4.15 -8.37
C ALA A 330 -10.10 4.01 -7.18
N ALA A 331 -9.85 4.72 -6.08
CA ALA A 331 -10.73 4.73 -4.93
C ALA A 331 -12.13 5.25 -5.28
N ALA A 332 -12.22 6.39 -5.98
CA ALA A 332 -13.49 6.98 -6.37
C ALA A 332 -14.31 6.04 -7.28
N THR A 333 -13.70 5.46 -8.31
CA THR A 333 -14.39 4.57 -9.25
C THR A 333 -14.80 3.25 -8.59
N LEU A 334 -13.98 2.67 -7.71
CA LEU A 334 -14.31 1.44 -6.98
C LEU A 334 -15.36 1.66 -5.88
N ALA A 335 -15.41 2.86 -5.28
CA ALA A 335 -16.40 3.24 -4.28
C ALA A 335 -17.73 3.69 -4.90
N ASP A 336 -17.75 4.00 -6.19
CA ASP A 336 -18.96 4.40 -6.91
C ASP A 336 -19.99 3.25 -6.92
N PRO A 337 -21.20 3.46 -6.36
CA PRO A 337 -22.23 2.42 -6.33
C PRO A 337 -22.61 1.90 -7.72
N ALA A 338 -22.44 2.70 -8.78
CA ALA A 338 -22.69 2.27 -10.16
C ALA A 338 -21.78 1.12 -10.61
N ASN A 339 -20.63 0.92 -9.96
CA ASN A 339 -19.65 -0.10 -10.30
C ASN A 339 -19.65 -1.28 -9.31
N ALA A 340 -20.57 -1.31 -8.34
CA ALA A 340 -20.60 -2.33 -7.28
C ALA A 340 -20.74 -3.76 -7.85
N ASP A 341 -21.68 -3.94 -8.79
CA ASP A 341 -21.91 -5.25 -9.42
C ASP A 341 -20.73 -5.65 -10.30
N LEU A 342 -20.16 -4.72 -11.08
CA LEU A 342 -19.02 -4.98 -11.95
C LEU A 342 -17.80 -5.44 -11.16
N LYS A 343 -17.42 -4.72 -10.10
CA LYS A 343 -16.21 -5.06 -9.33
C LYS A 343 -16.38 -6.39 -8.58
N ALA A 344 -17.59 -6.69 -8.09
CA ALA A 344 -17.91 -7.99 -7.48
C ALA A 344 -17.84 -9.12 -8.51
N ALA A 345 -18.44 -8.93 -9.69
CA ALA A 345 -18.41 -9.89 -10.78
C ALA A 345 -16.99 -10.16 -11.30
N ALA A 346 -16.16 -9.12 -11.43
CA ALA A 346 -14.77 -9.25 -11.84
C ALA A 346 -13.95 -10.09 -10.85
N ARG A 347 -14.11 -9.86 -9.54
CA ARG A 347 -13.46 -10.68 -8.50
C ARG A 347 -13.94 -12.14 -8.55
N ALA A 348 -15.25 -12.36 -8.63
CA ALA A 348 -15.82 -13.69 -8.70
C ALA A 348 -15.35 -14.46 -9.96
N GLN A 349 -15.34 -13.79 -11.11
CA GLN A 349 -14.87 -14.36 -12.38
C GLN A 349 -13.37 -14.71 -12.31
N ALA A 350 -12.54 -13.83 -11.76
CA ALA A 350 -11.11 -14.09 -11.61
C ALA A 350 -10.84 -15.33 -10.74
N VAL A 351 -11.49 -15.44 -9.58
CA VAL A 351 -11.35 -16.59 -8.69
C VAL A 351 -11.78 -17.88 -9.38
N ALA A 352 -12.96 -17.87 -10.04
CA ALA A 352 -13.48 -19.05 -10.71
C ALA A 352 -12.56 -19.50 -11.87
N TYR A 353 -12.07 -18.55 -12.67
CA TYR A 353 -11.19 -18.83 -13.79
C TYR A 353 -9.84 -19.40 -13.32
N PHE A 354 -9.15 -18.70 -12.39
CA PHE A 354 -7.82 -19.14 -11.99
C PHE A 354 -7.85 -20.44 -11.20
N THR A 355 -8.83 -20.66 -10.32
CA THR A 355 -8.93 -21.94 -9.61
C THR A 355 -9.16 -23.11 -10.58
N ALA A 356 -10.05 -22.94 -11.56
CA ALA A 356 -10.29 -23.94 -12.60
C ALA A 356 -9.04 -24.22 -13.46
N ARG A 357 -8.30 -23.18 -13.87
CA ARG A 357 -7.11 -23.33 -14.73
C ARG A 357 -5.88 -23.87 -14.01
N THR A 358 -5.83 -23.76 -12.68
CA THR A 358 -4.66 -24.15 -11.88
C THR A 358 -4.91 -25.40 -11.03
N GLY A 359 -6.15 -25.90 -10.97
CA GLY A 359 -6.53 -27.00 -10.08
C GLY A 359 -6.46 -26.63 -8.59
N THR A 360 -6.53 -25.34 -8.28
CA THR A 360 -6.52 -24.81 -6.90
C THR A 360 -7.94 -24.54 -6.41
N ASN A 361 -8.04 -24.09 -5.16
CA ASN A 361 -9.25 -23.51 -4.58
C ASN A 361 -8.90 -22.13 -3.99
N THR A 362 -9.86 -21.46 -3.37
CA THR A 362 -9.66 -20.13 -2.76
C THR A 362 -8.53 -20.09 -1.73
N ASP A 363 -8.27 -21.20 -1.04
CA ASP A 363 -7.26 -21.29 0.03
C ASP A 363 -5.86 -21.56 -0.51
N THR A 364 -5.76 -22.20 -1.68
CA THR A 364 -4.49 -22.61 -2.30
C THR A 364 -4.06 -21.72 -3.47
N LEU A 365 -4.95 -20.86 -3.99
CA LEU A 365 -4.64 -19.96 -5.10
C LEU A 365 -3.50 -18.97 -4.76
N TYR A 366 -3.46 -18.43 -3.53
CA TYR A 366 -2.37 -17.54 -3.11
C TYR A 366 -0.99 -18.22 -3.22
N ALA A 367 -0.90 -19.48 -2.79
CA ALA A 367 0.35 -20.25 -2.88
C ALA A 367 0.75 -20.52 -4.33
N TYR A 368 -0.20 -20.85 -5.20
CA TYR A 368 0.07 -21.00 -6.64
C TYR A 368 0.57 -19.69 -7.27
N ALA A 369 -0.07 -18.57 -6.93
CA ALA A 369 0.30 -17.25 -7.43
C ALA A 369 1.72 -16.82 -6.99
N HIS A 370 2.35 -17.51 -6.04
CA HIS A 370 3.72 -17.29 -5.57
C HIS A 370 4.63 -18.51 -5.77
N SER A 371 4.25 -19.44 -6.65
CA SER A 371 4.99 -20.70 -6.84
C SER A 371 6.29 -20.55 -7.64
N ALA A 372 6.43 -19.46 -8.41
CA ALA A 372 7.61 -19.21 -9.23
C ALA A 372 8.71 -18.49 -8.43
N GLY A 373 9.96 -18.86 -8.68
CA GLY A 373 11.12 -18.16 -8.13
C GLY A 373 11.52 -16.91 -8.94
N PRO A 374 12.50 -16.12 -8.46
CA PRO A 374 12.93 -14.85 -9.06
C PRO A 374 13.39 -14.92 -10.53
N GLY A 375 13.80 -16.09 -11.01
CA GLY A 375 14.20 -16.30 -12.41
C GLY A 375 13.03 -16.28 -13.40
N THR A 376 11.81 -16.52 -12.92
CA THR A 376 10.57 -16.55 -13.72
C THR A 376 9.63 -15.42 -13.34
N ASP A 377 9.47 -15.15 -12.03
CA ASP A 377 8.68 -14.04 -11.51
C ASP A 377 9.61 -13.01 -10.85
N PRO A 378 9.86 -11.84 -11.49
CA PRO A 378 10.74 -10.82 -10.93
C PRO A 378 10.24 -10.24 -9.60
N TYR A 379 8.97 -10.48 -9.25
CA TYR A 379 8.34 -10.01 -8.02
C TYR A 379 8.23 -11.10 -6.94
N ALA A 380 8.86 -12.27 -7.11
CA ALA A 380 8.78 -13.38 -6.15
C ALA A 380 9.39 -13.05 -4.77
N ASP A 381 10.36 -12.14 -4.70
CA ASP A 381 10.96 -11.70 -3.44
C ASP A 381 10.25 -10.45 -2.91
N ARG A 382 9.38 -10.66 -1.92
CA ARG A 382 8.62 -9.59 -1.26
C ARG A 382 9.53 -8.54 -0.61
N ASP A 383 10.67 -8.92 -0.05
CA ASP A 383 11.57 -7.96 0.59
C ASP A 383 12.36 -7.15 -0.43
N ALA A 384 12.69 -7.75 -1.59
CA ALA A 384 13.20 -6.99 -2.74
C ALA A 384 12.16 -5.98 -3.24
N ASN A 385 10.89 -6.39 -3.35
CA ASN A 385 9.80 -5.49 -3.71
C ASN A 385 9.68 -4.33 -2.72
N ALA A 386 9.69 -4.61 -1.41
CA ALA A 386 9.63 -3.58 -0.37
C ALA A 386 10.77 -2.56 -0.49
N ARG A 387 12.00 -3.04 -0.72
CA ARG A 387 13.18 -2.18 -0.95
C ARG A 387 13.04 -1.34 -2.23
N ALA A 388 12.42 -1.87 -3.28
CA ALA A 388 12.20 -1.18 -4.54
C ALA A 388 11.08 -0.12 -4.46
N VAL A 389 10.04 -0.36 -3.65
CA VAL A 389 8.89 0.52 -3.49
C VAL A 389 9.24 1.78 -2.71
N GLY A 390 9.90 1.64 -1.55
CA GLY A 390 10.12 2.75 -0.60
C GLY A 390 10.65 4.04 -1.24
N PRO A 391 11.81 4.00 -1.93
CA PRO A 391 12.37 5.19 -2.59
C PRO A 391 11.49 5.79 -3.69
N ARG A 392 10.63 4.99 -4.36
CA ARG A 392 9.76 5.45 -5.45
C ARG A 392 8.47 6.11 -4.97
N LEU A 393 8.15 6.00 -3.68
CA LEU A 393 7.01 6.70 -3.10
C LEU A 393 7.28 8.20 -2.95
N THR A 394 8.54 8.59 -2.73
CA THR A 394 8.95 9.98 -2.50
C THR A 394 9.94 10.52 -3.55
N TYR A 395 10.70 9.66 -4.22
CA TYR A 395 11.83 10.03 -5.08
C TYR A 395 12.73 11.09 -4.43
N VAL A 396 12.78 12.28 -5.02
CA VAL A 396 13.63 13.40 -4.62
C VAL A 396 12.98 14.30 -3.56
N LEU A 397 11.73 14.04 -3.18
CA LEU A 397 11.03 14.89 -2.22
C LEU A 397 11.69 14.77 -0.85
N THR A 398 12.07 15.92 -0.30
CA THR A 398 12.61 16.04 1.06
C THR A 398 11.49 16.27 2.06
N ARG A 399 11.65 15.70 3.24
CA ARG A 399 10.69 15.85 4.34
C ARG A 399 10.99 17.11 5.16
N HIS A 400 9.96 17.88 5.48
CA HIS A 400 10.05 19.06 6.35
C HIS A 400 8.93 19.09 7.40
N GLY A 401 9.12 19.83 8.48
CA GLY A 401 8.10 20.01 9.51
C GLY A 401 7.92 18.83 10.45
N HIS A 402 6.87 18.90 11.27
CA HIS A 402 6.54 17.91 12.29
C HIS A 402 5.71 16.75 11.70
N SER A 403 5.71 15.63 12.41
CA SER A 403 4.87 14.47 12.07
C SER A 403 3.41 14.76 12.42
N GLU A 404 2.55 14.72 11.41
CA GLU A 404 1.10 14.83 11.55
C GLU A 404 0.46 13.50 11.12
N PRO A 405 -0.53 12.99 11.86
CA PRO A 405 -1.29 11.82 11.46
C PRO A 405 -1.93 12.01 10.07
N LEU A 406 -2.10 10.92 9.33
CA LEU A 406 -2.87 10.94 8.09
C LEU A 406 -4.36 11.15 8.40
N THR A 407 -4.98 12.16 7.79
CA THR A 407 -6.43 12.15 7.60
C THR A 407 -6.73 11.30 6.39
N VAL A 408 -7.23 10.08 6.61
CA VAL A 408 -7.49 9.13 5.52
C VAL A 408 -8.55 9.72 4.59
N PRO A 409 -8.29 9.85 3.27
CA PRO A 409 -9.30 10.35 2.34
C PRO A 409 -10.59 9.53 2.40
N LYS A 410 -11.75 10.17 2.20
CA LYS A 410 -13.05 9.49 2.16
C LYS A 410 -13.03 8.43 1.03
N GLY A 411 -13.54 7.23 1.30
CA GLY A 411 -13.64 6.14 0.32
C GLY A 411 -12.34 5.38 0.05
N ALA A 412 -11.19 5.82 0.60
CA ALA A 412 -9.91 5.14 0.38
C ALA A 412 -9.89 3.68 0.87
N GLU A 413 -10.73 3.33 1.85
CA GLU A 413 -10.86 1.97 2.37
C GLU A 413 -11.23 0.92 1.32
N VAL A 414 -11.84 1.32 0.20
CA VAL A 414 -12.19 0.41 -0.90
C VAL A 414 -10.96 -0.20 -1.56
N LEU A 415 -9.81 0.49 -1.49
CA LEU A 415 -8.54 0.03 -2.07
C LEU A 415 -8.00 -1.24 -1.39
N LEU A 416 -8.48 -1.56 -0.18
CA LEU A 416 -8.10 -2.76 0.57
C LEU A 416 -9.24 -3.77 0.68
N GLU A 417 -10.40 -3.51 0.05
CA GLU A 417 -11.63 -4.27 0.26
C GLU A 417 -11.47 -5.77 -0.01
N THR A 418 -10.85 -6.14 -1.13
CA THR A 418 -10.64 -7.55 -1.49
C THR A 418 -9.36 -8.14 -0.94
N ARG A 419 -8.37 -7.31 -0.57
CA ARG A 419 -7.12 -7.76 0.07
C ARG A 419 -7.33 -8.06 1.56
N LEU A 420 -8.12 -7.25 2.26
CA LEU A 420 -8.43 -7.41 3.69
C LEU A 420 -9.96 -7.52 3.89
N PRO A 421 -10.60 -8.59 3.35
CA PRO A 421 -12.07 -8.69 3.31
C PRO A 421 -12.71 -8.91 4.68
N TYR A 422 -11.94 -9.41 5.66
CA TYR A 422 -12.39 -9.65 7.04
C TYR A 422 -12.35 -8.40 7.93
N LEU A 423 -11.83 -7.28 7.41
CA LEU A 423 -11.84 -5.99 8.11
C LEU A 423 -13.03 -5.15 7.64
N ASP A 424 -13.68 -4.46 8.57
CA ASP A 424 -14.69 -3.47 8.20
C ASP A 424 -14.06 -2.20 7.58
N ALA A 425 -14.91 -1.30 7.10
CA ALA A 425 -14.45 -0.04 6.50
C ALA A 425 -13.59 0.80 7.47
N ALA A 426 -13.98 0.92 8.74
CA ALA A 426 -13.25 1.72 9.73
C ALA A 426 -11.88 1.10 10.04
N GLN A 427 -11.79 -0.22 10.09
CA GLN A 427 -10.56 -0.97 10.27
C GLN A 427 -9.62 -0.83 9.08
N ARG A 428 -10.13 -0.91 7.84
CA ARG A 428 -9.32 -0.66 6.64
C ARG A 428 -8.79 0.78 6.59
N ARG A 429 -9.58 1.76 7.05
CA ARG A 429 -9.10 3.14 7.22
C ARG A 429 -7.97 3.23 8.23
N GLU A 430 -8.07 2.52 9.35
CA GLU A 430 -7.01 2.49 10.35
C GLU A 430 -5.71 1.83 9.82
N VAL A 431 -5.82 0.77 9.03
CA VAL A 431 -4.69 0.18 8.31
C VAL A 431 -4.03 1.22 7.39
N LEU A 432 -4.80 1.93 6.57
CA LEU A 432 -4.27 2.99 5.70
C LEU A 432 -3.60 4.11 6.49
N ARG A 433 -4.16 4.49 7.64
CA ARG A 433 -3.61 5.54 8.52
C ARG A 433 -2.28 5.13 9.13
N THR A 434 -2.21 3.92 9.69
CA THR A 434 -1.05 3.42 10.45
C THR A 434 0.12 3.01 9.56
N THR A 435 -0.14 2.76 8.28
CA THR A 435 0.90 2.42 7.29
C THR A 435 1.30 3.59 6.40
N ALA A 436 0.67 4.76 6.59
CA ALA A 436 0.89 5.94 5.76
C ALA A 436 2.35 6.44 5.82
N LEU A 437 2.79 7.06 4.73
CA LEU A 437 4.02 7.83 4.72
C LEU A 437 3.91 9.00 5.73
N PRO A 438 5.02 9.38 6.37
CA PRO A 438 5.01 10.51 7.27
C PRO A 438 4.66 11.80 6.50
N SER A 439 4.02 12.74 7.19
CA SER A 439 3.79 14.09 6.65
C SER A 439 5.11 14.81 6.41
N GLY A 440 5.05 15.92 5.68
CA GLY A 440 6.18 16.82 5.42
C GLY A 440 6.72 16.76 3.99
N TYR A 441 6.05 16.05 3.09
CA TYR A 441 6.42 15.98 1.67
C TYR A 441 5.45 16.82 0.85
N VAL A 442 5.95 17.90 0.25
CA VAL A 442 5.13 18.95 -0.39
C VAL A 442 4.07 18.46 -1.38
N LEU A 443 4.32 17.38 -2.13
CA LEU A 443 3.34 16.80 -3.06
C LEU A 443 2.43 15.75 -2.42
N LEU A 444 2.87 15.10 -1.35
CA LEU A 444 2.11 14.01 -0.72
C LEU A 444 1.07 14.57 0.26
N ASP A 445 1.37 15.70 0.90
CA ASP A 445 0.47 16.43 1.82
C ASP A 445 -0.54 17.33 1.08
N GLY A 446 -0.94 16.95 -0.14
CA GLY A 446 -1.99 17.65 -0.89
C GLY A 446 -3.33 17.68 -0.14
N PHE A 447 -4.33 18.37 -0.70
CA PHE A 447 -5.59 18.71 -0.04
C PHE A 447 -6.27 17.55 0.72
N GLU A 448 -6.32 16.36 0.12
CA GLU A 448 -6.87 15.14 0.73
C GLU A 448 -5.81 14.08 1.09
N GLN A 449 -4.52 14.41 0.94
CA GLN A 449 -3.40 13.56 1.36
C GLN A 449 -3.28 12.18 0.68
N TRP A 450 -3.90 12.01 -0.49
CA TRP A 450 -3.84 10.78 -1.30
C TRP A 450 -2.42 10.26 -1.56
N GLY A 451 -1.43 11.17 -1.69
CA GLY A 451 -0.04 10.80 -1.95
C GLY A 451 0.67 10.11 -0.79
N ARG A 452 0.14 10.24 0.43
CA ARG A 452 0.71 9.60 1.63
C ARG A 452 0.33 8.12 1.77
N LEU A 453 -0.66 7.65 1.03
CA LEU A 453 -1.08 6.25 1.10
C LEU A 453 0.06 5.33 0.63
N ASN A 454 0.41 4.36 1.48
CA ASN A 454 1.38 3.32 1.19
C ASN A 454 0.66 1.97 1.06
N LEU A 455 0.09 1.72 -0.12
CA LEU A 455 -0.72 0.52 -0.36
C LEU A 455 0.10 -0.78 -0.28
N PHE A 456 1.42 -0.72 -0.52
CA PHE A 456 2.29 -1.87 -0.36
C PHE A 456 2.37 -2.30 1.11
N ALA A 457 2.61 -1.35 2.02
CA ALA A 457 2.61 -1.64 3.46
C ALA A 457 1.21 -1.96 3.98
N ALA A 458 0.17 -1.27 3.52
CA ALA A 458 -1.21 -1.51 3.93
C ALA A 458 -1.72 -2.93 3.62
N ALA A 459 -1.23 -3.55 2.54
CA ALA A 459 -1.56 -4.93 2.20
C ALA A 459 -1.00 -5.95 3.20
N ASP A 460 -0.05 -5.57 4.05
CA ASP A 460 0.49 -6.38 5.15
C ASP A 460 -0.22 -6.16 6.50
N GLY A 461 -1.40 -5.51 6.49
CA GLY A 461 -2.22 -5.27 7.67
C GLY A 461 -1.82 -4.00 8.42
N TYR A 462 -2.18 -3.93 9.71
CA TYR A 462 -1.95 -2.74 10.55
C TYR A 462 -0.46 -2.40 10.68
N GLY A 463 -0.12 -1.11 10.71
CA GLY A 463 1.21 -0.62 11.11
C GLY A 463 1.27 -0.20 12.59
N GLY A 464 0.13 -0.15 13.27
CA GLY A 464 0.04 0.22 14.67
C GLY A 464 -1.37 0.04 15.24
N PHE A 465 -1.46 -0.04 16.57
CA PHE A 465 -2.69 -0.09 17.35
C PHE A 465 -2.77 1.14 18.27
N ASP A 466 -3.38 2.22 17.80
CA ASP A 466 -3.64 3.40 18.65
C ASP A 466 -4.72 3.10 19.72
N ARG A 467 -5.49 2.03 19.51
CA ARG A 467 -6.53 1.51 20.38
C ARG A 467 -6.66 0.00 20.20
N ASP A 468 -7.41 -0.65 21.08
CA ASP A 468 -7.68 -2.09 20.96
C ASP A 468 -8.36 -2.44 19.63
N VAL A 469 -7.78 -3.41 18.93
CA VAL A 469 -8.26 -3.92 17.66
C VAL A 469 -8.88 -5.31 17.87
N THR A 470 -10.08 -5.52 17.34
CA THR A 470 -10.70 -6.86 17.29
C THR A 470 -10.84 -7.31 15.85
N VAL A 471 -10.29 -8.47 15.51
CA VAL A 471 -10.38 -9.06 14.16
C VAL A 471 -11.06 -10.40 14.18
N ALA A 472 -11.92 -10.64 13.18
CA ALA A 472 -12.67 -11.88 13.01
C ALA A 472 -12.40 -12.45 11.62
N LEU A 473 -11.69 -13.57 11.54
CA LEU A 473 -11.56 -14.35 10.30
C LEU A 473 -12.47 -15.56 10.38
N ASP A 474 -13.03 -15.98 9.25
CA ASP A 474 -13.94 -17.11 9.15
C ASP A 474 -13.39 -18.15 8.19
N ALA A 475 -13.07 -19.34 8.72
CA ALA A 475 -12.56 -20.45 7.93
C ALA A 475 -13.49 -20.83 6.76
N ALA A 476 -14.81 -20.64 6.90
CA ALA A 476 -15.76 -20.96 5.84
C ALA A 476 -15.75 -19.94 4.69
N ALA A 477 -15.19 -18.73 4.89
CA ALA A 477 -15.12 -17.70 3.87
C ALA A 477 -14.05 -17.98 2.79
N GLY A 478 -13.08 -18.86 3.09
CA GLY A 478 -11.96 -19.18 2.23
C GLY A 478 -11.00 -18.01 1.96
N GLY A 479 -9.87 -18.30 1.31
CA GLY A 479 -8.85 -17.33 0.92
C GLY A 479 -8.46 -16.38 2.07
N PHE A 480 -8.37 -15.08 1.79
CA PHE A 480 -8.06 -14.07 2.80
C PHE A 480 -9.12 -13.92 3.90
N GLY A 481 -10.37 -14.34 3.66
CA GLY A 481 -11.41 -14.36 4.70
C GLY A 481 -11.15 -15.44 5.76
N ALA A 482 -10.56 -16.55 5.35
CA ALA A 482 -10.21 -17.68 6.21
C ALA A 482 -8.83 -17.55 6.86
N ALA A 483 -7.82 -17.10 6.12
CA ALA A 483 -6.47 -16.98 6.62
C ALA A 483 -5.71 -15.80 6.01
N ASP A 484 -4.98 -15.06 6.84
CA ASP A 484 -4.11 -13.97 6.38
C ASP A 484 -2.85 -13.83 7.23
N SER A 485 -1.86 -13.12 6.71
CA SER A 485 -0.60 -12.80 7.37
C SER A 485 -0.38 -11.30 7.45
N TRP A 486 -0.18 -10.78 8.65
CA TRP A 486 0.30 -9.41 8.86
C TRP A 486 1.81 -9.40 9.00
N ARG A 487 2.46 -8.53 8.21
CA ARG A 487 3.92 -8.48 8.07
C ARG A 487 4.55 -7.16 8.46
N ASN A 488 3.74 -6.14 8.73
CA ASN A 488 4.25 -4.90 9.30
C ASN A 488 4.74 -5.13 10.73
N ASP A 489 5.70 -4.30 11.15
CA ASP A 489 5.97 -4.07 12.55
C ASP A 489 4.81 -3.25 13.13
N ILE A 490 4.16 -3.77 14.17
CA ILE A 490 3.00 -3.13 14.79
C ILE A 490 3.40 -2.48 16.11
N ASP A 491 3.28 -1.15 16.18
CA ASP A 491 3.50 -0.32 17.37
C ASP A 491 2.18 0.11 18.05
N GLY A 492 2.25 0.88 19.13
CA GLY A 492 1.08 1.57 19.73
C GLY A 492 0.61 1.00 21.08
N ASP A 493 -0.27 1.74 21.75
CA ASP A 493 -0.70 1.40 23.12
C ASP A 493 -1.80 0.33 23.18
N GLY A 494 -2.50 0.12 22.07
CA GLY A 494 -3.63 -0.81 21.94
C GLY A 494 -3.24 -2.29 21.87
N GLY A 495 -4.22 -3.15 22.13
CA GLY A 495 -4.10 -4.60 22.07
C GLY A 495 -4.79 -5.25 20.86
N LEU A 496 -4.61 -6.55 20.71
CA LEU A 496 -5.22 -7.36 19.66
C LEU A 496 -6.17 -8.40 20.26
N THR A 497 -7.42 -8.44 19.82
CA THR A 497 -8.34 -9.56 20.06
C THR A 497 -8.60 -10.31 18.76
N LYS A 498 -8.13 -11.56 18.66
CA LYS A 498 -8.43 -12.47 17.56
C LYS A 498 -9.67 -13.31 17.93
N LYS A 499 -10.69 -13.26 17.08
CA LYS A 499 -11.91 -14.10 17.15
C LYS A 499 -12.23 -14.71 15.77
N GLY A 500 -13.30 -15.48 15.69
CA GLY A 500 -13.71 -16.23 14.50
C GLY A 500 -12.81 -17.44 14.22
N SER A 501 -13.34 -18.40 13.49
CA SER A 501 -12.77 -19.72 13.24
C SER A 501 -11.47 -19.71 12.40
N GLY A 502 -11.22 -18.63 11.65
CA GLY A 502 -10.07 -18.50 10.75
C GLY A 502 -8.73 -18.27 11.46
N SER A 503 -7.66 -18.11 10.66
CA SER A 503 -6.28 -17.99 11.13
C SER A 503 -5.65 -16.63 10.82
N LEU A 504 -5.03 -15.98 11.81
CA LEU A 504 -4.19 -14.80 11.58
C LEU A 504 -2.74 -15.12 11.92
N THR A 505 -1.82 -14.80 11.03
CA THR A 505 -0.37 -14.95 11.27
C THR A 505 0.28 -13.58 11.49
N LEU A 506 1.05 -13.42 12.56
CA LEU A 506 1.84 -12.23 12.84
C LEU A 506 3.33 -12.55 12.62
N THR A 507 3.96 -11.84 11.68
CA THR A 507 5.37 -12.07 11.29
C THR A 507 6.30 -10.90 11.63
N GLY A 508 5.75 -9.71 11.88
CA GLY A 508 6.53 -8.51 12.19
C GLY A 508 7.22 -8.53 13.55
N HIS A 509 8.12 -7.57 13.78
CA HIS A 509 8.70 -7.28 15.09
C HIS A 509 7.78 -6.33 15.87
N ASN A 510 6.69 -6.88 16.41
CA ASN A 510 5.66 -6.08 17.06
C ASN A 510 6.11 -5.55 18.43
N ARG A 511 5.70 -4.33 18.77
CA ARG A 511 6.03 -3.63 20.03
C ARG A 511 4.81 -3.00 20.70
N TYR A 512 3.61 -3.23 20.18
CA TYR A 512 2.38 -2.75 20.81
C TYR A 512 2.28 -3.21 22.26
N THR A 513 1.78 -2.36 23.15
CA THR A 513 1.82 -2.63 24.61
C THR A 513 0.52 -3.17 25.17
N GLY A 514 -0.59 -3.01 24.46
CA GLY A 514 -1.86 -3.64 24.84
C GLY A 514 -1.79 -5.16 24.74
N GLY A 515 -2.69 -5.85 25.46
CA GLY A 515 -2.69 -7.30 25.52
C GLY A 515 -3.11 -7.98 24.21
N THR A 516 -2.64 -9.20 23.99
CA THR A 516 -3.12 -10.08 22.92
C THR A 516 -4.10 -11.11 23.48
N VAL A 517 -5.31 -11.17 22.96
CA VAL A 517 -6.37 -12.09 23.37
C VAL A 517 -6.78 -12.98 22.20
N VAL A 518 -6.67 -14.30 22.37
CA VAL A 518 -7.12 -15.30 21.39
C VAL A 518 -8.40 -15.94 21.90
N ARG A 519 -9.54 -15.51 21.35
CA ARG A 519 -10.87 -16.00 21.74
C ARG A 519 -11.34 -17.18 20.91
N ASP A 520 -10.96 -17.26 19.64
CA ASP A 520 -11.38 -18.31 18.71
C ASP A 520 -10.45 -18.39 17.49
N GLY A 521 -10.51 -19.51 16.77
CA GLY A 521 -9.67 -19.83 15.62
C GLY A 521 -8.20 -19.95 16.00
N THR A 522 -7.31 -19.55 15.08
CA THR A 522 -5.86 -19.63 15.32
C THR A 522 -5.21 -18.25 15.23
N LEU A 523 -4.35 -17.93 16.19
CA LEU A 523 -3.34 -16.88 16.06
C LEU A 523 -1.98 -17.55 15.95
N VAL A 524 -1.26 -17.29 14.86
CA VAL A 524 0.09 -17.83 14.61
C VAL A 524 1.13 -16.76 14.92
N ALA A 525 2.00 -17.04 15.87
CA ALA A 525 3.18 -16.24 16.19
C ALA A 525 4.39 -16.76 15.40
N ALA A 526 4.77 -16.02 14.36
CA ALA A 526 5.79 -16.42 13.39
C ALA A 526 7.10 -15.61 13.48
N SER A 527 7.28 -14.82 14.53
CA SER A 527 8.54 -14.14 14.86
C SER A 527 8.74 -14.08 16.38
N SER A 528 9.96 -13.83 16.84
CA SER A 528 10.26 -13.82 18.29
C SER A 528 9.48 -12.74 19.06
N HIS A 529 9.07 -11.66 18.38
CA HIS A 529 8.33 -10.54 18.96
C HIS A 529 6.91 -10.41 18.37
N ALA A 530 6.37 -11.48 17.78
CA ALA A 530 5.08 -11.43 17.08
C ALA A 530 3.90 -11.01 17.97
N LEU A 531 3.98 -11.20 19.29
CA LEU A 531 2.88 -10.98 20.24
C LEU A 531 2.94 -9.62 20.97
N GLY A 532 3.86 -8.73 20.57
CA GLY A 532 4.02 -7.42 21.20
C GLY A 532 4.57 -7.49 22.63
N HIS A 533 4.40 -6.41 23.38
CA HIS A 533 4.93 -6.26 24.74
C HIS A 533 3.90 -6.49 25.85
N GLY A 534 2.62 -6.64 25.49
CA GLY A 534 1.52 -6.85 26.42
C GLY A 534 1.43 -8.27 26.99
N ASP A 535 0.42 -8.48 27.83
CA ASP A 535 0.03 -9.81 28.31
C ASP A 535 -0.63 -10.61 27.16
N VAL A 536 -0.50 -11.93 27.19
CA VAL A 536 -1.11 -12.84 26.22
C VAL A 536 -2.13 -13.72 26.94
N ARG A 537 -3.38 -13.73 26.47
CA ARG A 537 -4.46 -14.57 26.99
C ARG A 537 -5.07 -15.43 25.88
N VAL A 538 -5.11 -16.74 26.08
CA VAL A 538 -5.77 -17.69 25.18
C VAL A 538 -6.98 -18.24 25.92
N SER A 539 -8.19 -17.91 25.44
CA SER A 539 -9.44 -18.15 26.18
C SER A 539 -10.48 -18.98 25.43
N GLY A 540 -10.15 -19.47 24.23
CA GLY A 540 -11.04 -20.33 23.45
C GLY A 540 -10.49 -20.81 22.11
N GLY A 541 -9.50 -20.10 21.54
CA GLY A 541 -8.83 -20.51 20.30
C GLY A 541 -7.51 -21.25 20.52
N THR A 542 -6.66 -21.20 19.49
CA THR A 542 -5.31 -21.77 19.48
C THR A 542 -4.28 -20.66 19.30
N LEU A 543 -3.27 -20.61 20.17
CA LEU A 543 -2.03 -19.90 19.89
C LEU A 543 -1.03 -20.89 19.31
N ARG A 544 -0.61 -20.70 18.06
CA ARG A 544 0.43 -21.50 17.40
C ARG A 544 1.74 -20.74 17.37
N VAL A 545 2.83 -21.40 17.76
CA VAL A 545 4.18 -20.84 17.83
C VAL A 545 5.09 -21.61 16.87
N GLN A 546 5.54 -20.93 15.81
CA GLN A 546 6.38 -21.55 14.76
C GLN A 546 7.89 -21.38 15.01
N HIS A 547 8.24 -20.30 15.73
CA HIS A 547 9.60 -19.96 16.14
C HIS A 547 9.61 -19.67 17.64
N PRO A 548 10.76 -19.76 18.33
CA PRO A 548 10.85 -19.31 19.72
C PRO A 548 10.29 -17.89 19.87
N VAL A 549 9.25 -17.75 20.69
CA VAL A 549 8.52 -16.49 20.90
C VAL A 549 8.71 -16.01 22.32
N GLN A 550 8.92 -14.70 22.47
CA GLN A 550 8.97 -14.01 23.75
C GLN A 550 7.62 -13.35 24.04
N VAL A 551 7.07 -13.63 25.22
CA VAL A 551 5.95 -12.92 25.80
C VAL A 551 6.50 -12.02 26.90
N HIS A 552 6.46 -10.70 26.67
CA HIS A 552 6.98 -9.71 27.63
C HIS A 552 6.03 -9.45 28.82
N GLY A 553 4.77 -9.89 28.69
CA GLY A 553 3.79 -9.87 29.75
C GLY A 553 3.63 -11.20 30.47
N ALA A 554 2.47 -11.38 31.09
CA ALA A 554 1.98 -12.65 31.57
C ALA A 554 1.39 -13.48 30.41
N TYR A 555 1.46 -14.80 30.52
CA TYR A 555 0.76 -15.74 29.65
C TYR A 555 -0.34 -16.44 30.45
N VAL A 556 -1.57 -16.38 29.95
CA VAL A 556 -2.73 -17.04 30.56
C VAL A 556 -3.40 -17.93 29.53
N GLN A 557 -3.63 -19.19 29.89
CA GLN A 557 -4.36 -20.13 29.06
C GLN A 557 -5.52 -20.73 29.86
N GLU A 558 -6.71 -20.70 29.28
CA GLU A 558 -7.93 -21.33 29.83
C GLU A 558 -8.28 -22.56 28.99
N THR A 559 -9.57 -22.86 28.78
CA THR A 559 -10.07 -23.92 27.89
C THR A 559 -9.72 -23.62 26.43
N SER A 560 -8.50 -23.96 26.03
CA SER A 560 -7.88 -23.53 24.78
C SER A 560 -6.58 -24.30 24.49
N ALA A 561 -6.01 -24.11 23.31
CA ALA A 561 -4.79 -24.81 22.90
C ALA A 561 -3.57 -23.89 22.72
N LEU A 562 -2.41 -24.39 23.14
CA LEU A 562 -1.09 -23.89 22.77
C LEU A 562 -0.44 -24.93 21.85
N GLU A 563 -0.16 -24.55 20.61
CA GLU A 563 0.49 -25.42 19.62
C GLU A 563 1.94 -24.97 19.42
N LEU A 564 2.89 -25.88 19.60
CA LEU A 564 4.33 -25.58 19.54
C LEU A 564 5.06 -26.55 18.63
N THR A 565 5.98 -26.02 17.81
CA THR A 565 6.93 -26.85 17.06
C THR A 565 8.15 -27.19 17.93
N LEU A 566 8.35 -28.48 18.21
CA LEU A 566 9.50 -29.01 18.93
C LEU A 566 10.70 -29.19 18.00
N ARG A 567 11.78 -28.48 18.33
CA ARG A 567 13.07 -28.57 17.66
C ARG A 567 14.11 -29.11 18.64
N SER A 568 15.10 -29.82 18.12
CA SER A 568 16.31 -30.15 18.87
C SER A 568 17.02 -28.86 19.30
N GLY A 569 17.41 -28.80 20.57
CA GLY A 569 18.05 -27.61 21.15
C GLY A 569 17.61 -27.36 22.59
N HIS A 570 18.25 -26.35 23.20
CA HIS A 570 17.99 -25.97 24.58
C HIS A 570 17.04 -24.79 24.71
N GLU A 571 16.77 -23.98 23.68
CA GLU A 571 15.87 -22.83 23.83
C GLU A 571 14.39 -23.25 23.96
N PRO A 572 13.62 -22.62 24.86
CA PRO A 572 12.20 -22.89 24.99
C PRO A 572 11.46 -22.33 23.77
N ALA A 573 10.42 -23.04 23.33
CA ALA A 573 9.54 -22.54 22.27
C ALA A 573 8.78 -21.28 22.72
N LEU A 574 8.41 -21.18 24.00
CA LEU A 574 7.76 -20.00 24.57
C LEU A 574 8.52 -19.48 25.81
N LYS A 575 9.03 -18.26 25.73
CA LYS A 575 9.67 -17.58 26.86
C LYS A 575 8.77 -16.47 27.38
N VAL A 576 8.32 -16.61 28.63
CA VAL A 576 7.45 -15.62 29.29
C VAL A 576 8.26 -14.88 30.34
N THR A 577 8.28 -13.56 30.29
CA THR A 577 9.11 -12.75 31.21
C THR A 577 8.44 -12.48 32.55
N ARG A 578 7.12 -12.67 32.66
CA ARG A 578 6.38 -12.51 33.93
C ARG A 578 5.91 -13.85 34.50
N ARG A 579 4.63 -14.17 34.37
CA ARG A 579 4.03 -15.37 34.96
C ARG A 579 3.22 -16.14 33.92
N VAL A 580 3.15 -17.45 34.12
CA VAL A 580 2.31 -18.38 33.36
C VAL A 580 1.20 -18.90 34.27
N LEU A 581 -0.04 -18.78 33.80
CA LEU A 581 -1.23 -19.29 34.45
C LEU A 581 -1.93 -20.27 33.50
N LEU A 582 -1.91 -21.56 33.84
CA LEU A 582 -2.60 -22.61 33.11
C LEU A 582 -3.88 -23.00 33.88
N GLY A 583 -5.02 -22.66 33.30
CA GLY A 583 -6.35 -23.03 33.80
C GLY A 583 -6.78 -24.42 33.35
N SER A 584 -7.90 -24.88 33.89
CA SER A 584 -8.57 -26.11 33.46
C SER A 584 -8.97 -26.04 31.99
N GLY A 585 -8.96 -27.19 31.32
CA GLY A 585 -9.24 -27.34 29.89
C GLY A 585 -8.08 -26.95 28.98
N SER A 586 -6.91 -26.62 29.52
CA SER A 586 -5.74 -26.22 28.73
C SER A 586 -5.08 -27.42 28.04
N VAL A 587 -4.85 -27.30 26.73
CA VAL A 587 -4.19 -28.30 25.90
C VAL A 587 -2.85 -27.77 25.39
N LEU A 588 -1.83 -28.61 25.48
CA LEU A 588 -0.54 -28.41 24.82
C LEU A 588 -0.45 -29.40 23.65
N SER A 589 -0.42 -28.87 22.43
CA SER A 589 -0.23 -29.67 21.21
C SER A 589 1.20 -29.49 20.70
N LEU A 590 1.92 -30.59 20.54
CA LEU A 590 3.34 -30.60 20.16
C LEU A 590 3.49 -31.19 18.77
N GLN A 591 4.16 -30.44 17.89
CA GLN A 591 4.49 -30.84 16.54
C GLN A 591 6.00 -31.08 16.45
N LEU A 592 6.46 -32.26 16.03
CA LEU A 592 7.87 -32.49 15.74
C LEU A 592 8.28 -31.72 14.49
N ASP A 593 9.38 -30.98 14.58
CA ASP A 593 9.94 -30.26 13.42
C ASP A 593 10.40 -31.23 12.32
N GLU A 594 10.03 -30.95 11.07
CA GLU A 594 10.33 -31.85 9.94
C GLU A 594 11.82 -32.02 9.65
N HIS A 595 12.67 -31.04 10.02
CA HIS A 595 14.09 -31.03 9.67
C HIS A 595 15.02 -31.17 10.88
N LYS A 596 14.53 -30.79 12.07
CA LYS A 596 15.29 -30.74 13.32
C LYS A 596 14.54 -31.41 14.48
N ALA A 597 13.74 -32.44 14.19
CA ALA A 597 13.01 -33.21 15.21
C ALA A 597 13.94 -33.68 16.36
N PRO A 598 13.55 -33.47 17.62
CA PRO A 598 14.23 -34.10 18.75
C PRO A 598 14.02 -35.62 18.75
N THR A 599 15.02 -36.36 19.22
CA THR A 599 15.02 -37.83 19.21
C THR A 599 14.42 -38.42 20.49
N ALA A 600 14.07 -39.71 20.45
CA ALA A 600 13.72 -40.46 21.65
C ALA A 600 14.82 -40.34 22.73
N GLY A 601 14.41 -40.19 23.98
CA GLY A 601 15.30 -40.00 25.13
C GLY A 601 15.66 -38.53 25.40
N SER A 602 15.41 -37.61 24.46
CA SER A 602 15.67 -36.18 24.66
C SER A 602 14.65 -35.56 25.63
N THR A 603 15.12 -34.53 26.33
CA THR A 603 14.26 -33.60 27.09
C THR A 603 14.35 -32.24 26.42
N VAL A 604 13.20 -31.73 25.98
CA VAL A 604 13.10 -30.46 25.26
C VAL A 604 12.45 -29.43 26.15
N ARG A 605 13.04 -28.24 26.29
CA ARG A 605 12.39 -27.13 26.99
C ARG A 605 11.25 -26.61 26.13
N VAL A 606 10.08 -26.49 26.70
CA VAL A 606 8.87 -26.09 25.98
C VAL A 606 8.50 -24.65 26.34
N LEU A 607 8.48 -24.37 27.64
CA LEU A 607 8.07 -23.09 28.18
C LEU A 607 8.98 -22.72 29.36
N SER A 608 9.43 -21.47 29.41
CA SER A 608 10.14 -20.90 30.56
C SER A 608 9.44 -19.66 31.07
N ALA A 609 9.34 -19.51 32.39
CA ALA A 609 8.82 -18.31 33.05
C ALA A 609 9.41 -18.17 34.46
N PRO A 610 9.51 -16.96 35.02
CA PRO A 610 9.85 -16.81 36.45
C PRO A 610 8.90 -17.58 37.39
N HIS A 611 7.61 -17.63 37.04
CA HIS A 611 6.60 -18.33 37.82
C HIS A 611 5.58 -19.03 36.91
N LEU A 612 5.48 -20.35 37.03
CA LEU A 612 4.44 -21.17 36.43
C LEU A 612 3.47 -21.68 37.50
N ARG A 613 2.18 -21.46 37.30
CA ARG A 613 1.10 -22.03 38.11
C ARG A 613 0.10 -22.78 37.21
N GLY A 614 -0.37 -23.93 37.71
CA GLY A 614 -1.23 -24.83 36.97
C GLY A 614 -0.44 -25.83 36.11
N ARG A 615 -1.16 -26.65 35.35
CA ARG A 615 -0.62 -27.64 34.41
C ARG A 615 -1.55 -27.70 33.20
N PHE A 616 -1.03 -28.14 32.06
CA PHE A 616 -1.87 -28.57 30.94
C PHE A 616 -2.64 -29.82 31.34
N ASP A 617 -3.95 -29.82 31.07
CA ASP A 617 -4.81 -30.98 31.30
C ASP A 617 -4.52 -32.07 30.28
N ARG A 618 -4.10 -31.69 29.06
CA ARG A 618 -3.72 -32.63 28.01
C ARG A 618 -2.44 -32.19 27.30
N VAL A 619 -1.54 -33.14 27.07
CA VAL A 619 -0.34 -32.96 26.26
C VAL A 619 -0.40 -33.94 25.10
N GLU A 620 -0.43 -33.41 23.89
CA GLU A 620 -0.53 -34.17 22.64
C GLU A 620 0.78 -34.05 21.87
N LEU A 621 1.15 -35.11 21.15
CA LEU A 621 2.30 -35.13 20.26
C LEU A 621 1.88 -35.77 18.94
N ASN A 622 2.21 -35.13 17.82
CA ASN A 622 1.95 -35.62 16.45
C ASN A 622 2.85 -36.81 16.05
N SER A 623 2.94 -37.84 16.90
CA SER A 623 3.81 -38.99 16.65
C SER A 623 3.19 -40.31 17.11
N ASP A 624 3.18 -41.27 16.19
CA ASP A 624 2.82 -42.66 16.46
C ASP A 624 3.98 -43.47 17.08
N ARG A 625 5.19 -42.92 17.06
CA ARG A 625 6.40 -43.58 17.58
C ARG A 625 6.84 -43.04 18.93
N LEU A 626 6.57 -41.76 19.18
CA LEU A 626 6.98 -41.06 20.39
C LEU A 626 5.77 -40.63 21.21
N ARG A 627 5.96 -40.56 22.52
CA ARG A 627 5.06 -39.87 23.46
C ARG A 627 5.83 -38.79 24.21
N ALA A 628 5.18 -37.66 24.48
CA ALA A 628 5.74 -36.57 25.28
C ALA A 628 5.29 -36.70 26.74
N VAL A 629 6.25 -36.81 27.66
CA VAL A 629 5.99 -36.83 29.10
C VAL A 629 6.35 -35.46 29.68
N PRO A 630 5.39 -34.68 30.19
CA PRO A 630 5.66 -33.35 30.71
C PRO A 630 6.39 -33.40 32.06
N VAL A 631 7.37 -32.51 32.22
CA VAL A 631 8.15 -32.29 33.45
C VAL A 631 8.00 -30.83 33.84
N TYR A 632 7.19 -30.58 34.87
CA TYR A 632 6.90 -29.25 35.38
C TYR A 632 7.87 -28.83 36.48
N THR A 633 8.23 -27.56 36.47
CA THR A 633 8.95 -26.87 37.55
C THR A 633 8.21 -25.57 37.88
N THR A 634 8.61 -24.88 38.94
CA THR A 634 8.12 -23.52 39.23
C THR A 634 8.52 -22.51 38.14
N GLU A 635 9.55 -22.82 37.35
CA GLU A 635 10.15 -21.93 36.36
C GLU A 635 9.82 -22.31 34.91
N GLY A 636 9.00 -23.33 34.69
CA GLY A 636 8.62 -23.74 33.34
C GLY A 636 8.24 -25.20 33.17
N LEU A 637 8.19 -25.61 31.90
CA LEU A 637 7.82 -26.93 31.43
C LEU A 637 8.83 -27.44 30.41
N SER A 638 9.28 -28.66 30.61
CA SER A 638 9.99 -29.46 29.60
C SER A 638 9.19 -30.70 29.25
N VAL A 639 9.48 -31.32 28.10
CA VAL A 639 8.91 -32.61 27.72
C VAL A 639 10.02 -33.61 27.46
N ARG A 640 9.92 -34.78 28.10
CA ARG A 640 10.78 -35.92 27.82
C ARG A 640 10.12 -36.78 26.74
N LEU A 641 10.81 -36.98 25.62
CA LEU A 641 10.32 -37.80 24.52
C LEU A 641 10.70 -39.26 24.77
N LEU A 642 9.70 -40.13 24.80
CA LEU A 642 9.87 -41.58 24.99
C LEU A 642 9.32 -42.33 23.79
N LYS A 643 9.86 -43.51 23.50
CA LYS A 643 9.22 -44.44 22.57
C LYS A 643 7.87 -44.86 23.17
N ARG A 644 6.86 -45.01 22.31
CA ARG A 644 5.54 -45.48 22.72
C ARG A 644 5.58 -46.91 23.23
#